data_AF-A0A315YPD9-F1
#
_entry.id   AF-A0A315YPD9-F1
#
_cell.length_a   1.000
_cell.length_b   1.000
_cell.length_c   1.000
_cell.angle_alpha   90.00
_cell.angle_beta   90.00
_cell.angle_gamma   90.00
#
_symmetry.space_group_name_H-M   'P 1'
#
loop_
_entity.id
_entity.type
_entity.pdbx_description
1 polymer ?
#
loop_
_entity_poly.entity_id
_entity_poly.type
_entity_poly.pdbx_seq_one_letter_code
_entity_poly.pdbx_strand_id
1 'polypeptide(L)'
;MKKKSLLAGIMSACILSSAAVAVTAAAGASNDIVYGDANCNGTLELSDAILIMQSLANPSKYGVGGEDPTHMTEQGRVNGDVYERGGGLTGNDALAIQKRLLNLIPSLPESYAPGYSETTTQTAPIQTTTTTTTTQPVVTVPKEDVETKIHLTGSSATVEGKYAVANGSNVTISHSGSYYIDGTLNNGQIYVEVPDDKADPDTVKLIFNGVNITGNSAPAVLVKNADKTSITISDGTENTLSDGTSPYTGDNEGCAVIEAKDDLTIKGGDAGTGTLNINANVQPGVVCNNDIKFTGGSININTLNETEGQDAVKGKTSVTVKGGTVIIDSKGDGLKSSKGNVDIEDGVVSIKSSKDAIQAETAINISGGNIGAFGDRGLTSVGTINVTGGSLLATATDNQYEGTLTAQQSVFAFDFVKEWSKNNPIALTDSSKKIFFEENTLKKYRFAVVSSPDLSTSGDYKLFAGGIKMKHSTGSTFKGGTPASYTEVNNDMDDQDQLYGSLFNQKLVHKIEVKMSDNDWNNFMKVAQEEQWAPCDVVIDGEEFKNVGIRTKGNSSRMSVSNGKYSFRFKMDKYDKYTNYHGLTEFCLNNFYSDASCMRDTICYDAMYTIDGVAPRTSYSDMYLNGQLYSFYLACEQPGTTLAERYAIDDDSDLYKATERSNQGGGLFSFGGDSYSTFTSSMPVSNLDLKFGDDEQLTHLEELKTEINKLTPQNYKFIENIMDVPSFLKGFAVNSVMCNYDSYNGSLAHNYYLIYTGGKHYFVGWDYNLSLGAFMGGTDAVNSDVKTSLYQAEIQNRPFAKLLQVPEYYDMYVGYVKDILNRFSDPEQYASEYVSLIRPHVQADPRFFFTLDQFDNTTKKTANGLQVGTGQQNPWGQQDPGQQQNPWGQQNPWGQQGWNWQSDENSDDSVVTEESWAFEGGFDWGGGGAQWGGDFGGGFGGGWGGGGFGGGGMMWNSETVSVVDFLIKRFEIIHSALNF
;
A
#
# COMPACT_ATOMS: atom_id res chain seq x y z
N MET A 1 -16.35 48.26 -12.72
CA MET A 1 -17.42 49.26 -12.96
C MET A 1 -18.40 49.27 -11.78
N LYS A 2 -19.43 50.12 -11.75
CA LYS A 2 -20.29 50.35 -10.56
C LYS A 2 -21.61 49.55 -10.57
N LYS A 3 -21.92 48.84 -9.46
CA LYS A 3 -23.28 48.59 -8.87
C LYS A 3 -24.30 47.81 -9.75
N LYS A 4 -25.46 47.25 -9.30
CA LYS A 4 -26.17 46.88 -8.02
C LYS A 4 -27.29 45.88 -8.45
N SER A 5 -28.07 45.13 -7.66
CA SER A 5 -28.21 44.61 -6.27
C SER A 5 -29.20 43.41 -6.34
N LEU A 6 -29.74 42.69 -5.34
CA LEU A 6 -30.13 42.85 -3.91
C LEU A 6 -29.67 41.60 -3.10
N LEU A 7 -29.42 41.63 -1.78
CA LEU A 7 -30.29 41.78 -0.59
C LEU A 7 -31.37 40.66 -0.48
N ALA A 8 -31.35 39.72 0.48
CA ALA A 8 -31.34 39.81 1.97
C ALA A 8 -32.78 39.94 2.57
N GLY A 9 -33.11 39.43 3.77
CA GLY A 9 -32.36 38.72 4.83
C GLY A 9 -33.11 38.81 6.19
N ILE A 10 -32.47 38.42 7.32
CA ILE A 10 -32.93 38.49 8.75
C ILE A 10 -33.91 37.36 9.16
N MET A 11 -33.65 36.46 10.14
CA MET A 11 -33.12 36.46 11.54
C MET A 11 -34.22 36.43 12.63
N SER A 12 -34.00 35.64 13.69
CA SER A 12 -35.00 35.26 14.73
C SER A 12 -34.66 35.83 16.13
N ALA A 13 -35.57 35.72 17.10
CA ALA A 13 -35.48 36.30 18.44
C ALA A 13 -36.01 35.38 19.57
N CYS A 14 -35.63 35.66 20.82
CA CYS A 14 -35.69 34.69 21.94
C CYS A 14 -36.84 34.89 22.96
N ILE A 15 -37.38 33.76 23.43
CA ILE A 15 -37.66 33.32 24.82
C ILE A 15 -37.92 34.40 25.90
N LEU A 16 -39.01 34.25 26.67
CA LEU A 16 -38.99 34.36 28.15
C LEU A 16 -40.18 33.67 28.87
N SER A 17 -39.99 33.38 30.16
CA SER A 17 -40.69 32.39 31.00
C SER A 17 -41.87 32.87 31.85
N SER A 18 -42.71 31.94 32.36
CA SER A 18 -43.25 31.97 33.74
C SER A 18 -43.77 30.58 34.19
N ALA A 19 -44.19 30.43 35.45
CA ALA A 19 -44.21 29.15 36.19
C ALA A 19 -45.61 28.63 36.63
N ALA A 20 -45.62 27.47 37.31
CA ALA A 20 -46.76 26.56 37.48
C ALA A 20 -47.74 26.84 38.66
N VAL A 21 -48.89 26.17 38.60
CA VAL A 21 -49.90 26.00 39.68
C VAL A 21 -50.39 24.54 39.67
N ALA A 22 -50.83 24.00 40.81
CA ALA A 22 -51.35 22.64 40.98
C ALA A 22 -52.75 22.64 41.64
N VAL A 23 -53.28 21.45 42.02
CA VAL A 23 -54.59 21.22 42.72
C VAL A 23 -55.79 21.26 41.74
N THR A 24 -56.73 20.30 41.64
CA THR A 24 -57.06 19.06 42.41
C THR A 24 -57.66 17.99 41.47
N ALA A 25 -57.69 16.73 41.89
CA ALA A 25 -58.52 15.68 41.26
C ALA A 25 -59.84 15.44 42.03
N ALA A 26 -60.92 15.09 41.31
CA ALA A 26 -61.91 14.02 41.62
C ALA A 26 -63.34 14.32 41.13
N ALA A 27 -63.80 13.55 40.12
CA ALA A 27 -65.20 13.16 39.93
C ALA A 27 -65.22 11.92 39.00
N GLY A 28 -65.85 10.82 39.44
CA GLY A 28 -65.93 9.58 38.66
C GLY A 28 -67.25 9.43 37.88
N ALA A 29 -67.20 8.72 36.76
CA ALA A 29 -68.36 8.33 35.93
C ALA A 29 -68.29 6.82 35.59
N SER A 30 -69.28 6.30 34.86
CA SER A 30 -69.58 4.86 34.70
C SER A 30 -68.54 4.03 33.93
N ASN A 31 -68.56 2.71 34.18
CA ASN A 31 -67.79 1.69 33.46
C ASN A 31 -68.34 1.41 32.04
N ASP A 32 -68.49 2.45 31.21
CA ASP A 32 -68.83 2.31 29.79
C ASP A 32 -67.55 2.48 28.96
N ILE A 33 -67.20 1.49 28.12
CA ILE A 33 -65.98 1.54 27.30
C ILE A 33 -66.20 2.51 26.12
N VAL A 34 -65.48 3.63 26.12
CA VAL A 34 -65.48 4.57 25.00
C VAL A 34 -64.47 4.07 23.95
N TYR A 35 -64.95 3.29 22.99
CA TYR A 35 -64.10 2.69 21.97
C TYR A 35 -63.33 3.75 21.15
N GLY A 36 -62.00 3.70 21.29
CA GLY A 36 -61.02 4.60 20.67
C GLY A 36 -60.53 5.75 21.55
N ASP A 37 -61.08 5.99 22.74
CA ASP A 37 -60.61 7.02 23.71
C ASP A 37 -59.36 6.52 24.47
N ALA A 38 -58.24 6.45 23.75
CA ALA A 38 -56.97 5.92 24.22
C ALA A 38 -56.27 6.83 25.24
N ASN A 39 -56.62 8.12 25.29
CA ASN A 39 -56.10 9.05 26.30
C ASN A 39 -57.00 9.17 27.55
N CYS A 40 -58.23 8.64 27.49
CA CYS A 40 -59.24 8.66 28.56
C CYS A 40 -59.76 10.05 28.95
N ASN A 41 -59.88 10.98 27.99
CA ASN A 41 -60.50 12.30 28.23
C ASN A 41 -62.04 12.31 28.04
N GLY A 42 -62.63 11.20 27.58
CA GLY A 42 -64.07 11.07 27.33
C GLY A 42 -64.52 11.54 25.94
N THR A 43 -63.60 11.87 25.03
CA THR A 43 -63.90 12.26 23.65
C THR A 43 -62.98 11.54 22.67
N LEU A 44 -63.57 10.97 21.61
CA LEU A 44 -62.81 10.34 20.53
C LEU A 44 -62.27 11.41 19.57
N GLU A 45 -60.95 11.57 19.51
CA GLU A 45 -60.30 12.58 18.67
C GLU A 45 -58.93 12.10 18.12
N LEU A 46 -58.23 12.97 17.37
CA LEU A 46 -56.96 12.60 16.73
C LEU A 46 -55.82 12.39 17.74
N SER A 47 -55.92 12.98 18.93
CA SER A 47 -54.95 12.81 20.01
C SER A 47 -54.86 11.35 20.49
N ASP A 48 -55.94 10.58 20.43
CA ASP A 48 -55.98 9.15 20.76
C ASP A 48 -55.13 8.32 19.80
N ALA A 49 -55.35 8.51 18.50
CA ALA A 49 -54.57 7.84 17.47
C ALA A 49 -53.08 8.25 17.55
N ILE A 50 -52.79 9.51 17.90
CA ILE A 50 -51.43 9.99 18.15
C ILE A 50 -50.84 9.31 19.38
N LEU A 51 -51.58 9.17 20.48
CA LEU A 51 -51.09 8.52 21.70
C LEU A 51 -50.82 7.03 21.47
N ILE A 52 -51.64 6.32 20.69
CA ILE A 52 -51.35 4.94 20.27
C ILE A 52 -50.05 4.88 19.45
N MET A 53 -49.89 5.75 18.45
CA MET A 53 -48.66 5.80 17.64
C MET A 53 -47.44 6.16 18.51
N GLN A 54 -47.57 7.05 19.49
CA GLN A 54 -46.52 7.41 20.44
C GLN A 54 -46.20 6.27 21.41
N SER A 55 -47.21 5.57 21.95
CA SER A 55 -47.01 4.43 22.86
C SER A 55 -46.36 3.24 22.18
N LEU A 56 -46.56 3.07 20.87
CA LEU A 56 -45.92 2.02 20.07
C LEU A 56 -44.51 2.43 19.60
N ALA A 57 -44.31 3.69 19.20
CA ALA A 57 -43.01 4.19 18.75
C ALA A 57 -42.02 4.51 19.88
N ASN A 58 -42.52 4.79 21.10
CA ASN A 58 -41.71 5.03 22.28
C ASN A 58 -42.45 4.56 23.57
N PRO A 59 -42.48 3.22 23.83
CA PRO A 59 -43.23 2.66 24.96
C PRO A 59 -42.72 3.10 26.33
N SER A 60 -41.40 3.31 26.49
CA SER A 60 -40.81 3.77 27.76
C SER A 60 -41.16 5.22 28.10
N LYS A 61 -41.61 6.03 27.13
CA LYS A 61 -42.10 7.39 27.37
C LYS A 61 -43.64 7.48 27.39
N TYR A 62 -44.33 6.78 26.50
CA TYR A 62 -45.78 6.96 26.26
C TYR A 62 -46.63 5.69 26.42
N GLY A 63 -46.04 4.54 26.71
CA GLY A 63 -46.76 3.28 26.99
C GLY A 63 -47.41 3.24 28.38
N VAL A 64 -47.94 2.08 28.78
CA VAL A 64 -48.67 1.91 30.06
C VAL A 64 -47.80 2.14 31.30
N GLY A 65 -46.49 1.97 31.19
CA GLY A 65 -45.49 2.33 32.21
C GLY A 65 -44.57 3.49 31.80
N GLY A 66 -45.05 4.40 30.96
CA GLY A 66 -44.24 5.48 30.38
C GLY A 66 -43.85 6.58 31.38
N GLU A 67 -42.67 7.19 31.19
CA GLU A 67 -42.17 8.27 32.05
C GLU A 67 -42.86 9.64 31.85
N ASP A 68 -43.60 9.85 30.75
CA ASP A 68 -44.26 11.14 30.46
C ASP A 68 -45.58 11.28 31.25
N PRO A 69 -45.88 12.42 31.89
CA PRO A 69 -47.16 12.62 32.59
C PRO A 69 -48.43 12.45 31.75
N THR A 70 -48.35 12.41 30.41
CA THR A 70 -49.46 12.04 29.53
C THR A 70 -49.25 10.69 28.83
N HIS A 71 -48.54 9.75 29.46
CA HIS A 71 -48.44 8.37 28.97
C HIS A 71 -49.81 7.68 28.95
N MET A 72 -49.94 6.67 28.09
CA MET A 72 -51.17 5.88 27.98
C MET A 72 -51.49 5.17 29.30
N THR A 73 -52.75 5.16 29.72
CA THR A 73 -53.18 4.37 30.90
C THR A 73 -53.59 2.95 30.49
N GLU A 74 -53.68 2.02 31.45
CA GLU A 74 -54.20 0.67 31.16
C GLU A 74 -55.66 0.70 30.68
N GLN A 75 -56.47 1.66 31.14
CA GLN A 75 -57.81 1.89 30.57
C GLN A 75 -57.71 2.45 29.15
N GLY A 76 -56.75 3.32 28.86
CA GLY A 76 -56.45 3.82 27.52
C GLY A 76 -56.05 2.71 26.54
N ARG A 77 -55.24 1.76 27.00
CA ARG A 77 -54.90 0.53 26.25
C ARG A 77 -56.15 -0.30 25.93
N VAL A 78 -57.06 -0.45 26.90
CA VAL A 78 -58.32 -1.19 26.73
C VAL A 78 -59.38 -0.42 25.92
N ASN A 79 -59.37 0.90 25.92
CA ASN A 79 -60.24 1.73 25.07
C ASN A 79 -59.74 1.75 23.62
N GLY A 80 -58.42 1.85 23.43
CA GLY A 80 -57.76 2.00 22.13
C GLY A 80 -57.68 0.72 21.30
N ASP A 81 -57.75 -0.48 21.91
CA ASP A 81 -57.80 -1.80 21.24
C ASP A 81 -59.11 -1.97 20.45
N VAL A 82 -59.16 -1.45 19.22
CA VAL A 82 -60.37 -1.32 18.38
C VAL A 82 -60.24 -1.97 17.00
N TYR A 83 -59.07 -2.48 16.64
CA TYR A 83 -58.85 -3.29 15.44
C TYR A 83 -58.41 -4.69 15.87
N GLU A 84 -59.17 -5.71 15.46
CA GLU A 84 -59.07 -7.08 15.99
C GLU A 84 -59.11 -7.12 17.53
N ARG A 85 -60.04 -6.33 18.12
CA ARG A 85 -60.18 -6.14 19.57
C ARG A 85 -60.00 -7.42 20.38
N GLY A 86 -59.09 -7.39 21.35
CA GLY A 86 -58.59 -8.54 22.09
C GLY A 86 -57.24 -9.05 21.59
N GLY A 87 -56.77 -8.60 20.41
CA GLY A 87 -55.40 -8.79 19.92
C GLY A 87 -54.38 -7.85 20.57
N GLY A 88 -54.83 -6.69 21.08
CA GLY A 88 -53.97 -5.67 21.67
C GLY A 88 -53.57 -4.59 20.68
N LEU A 89 -52.99 -3.49 21.20
CA LEU A 89 -52.74 -2.29 20.41
C LEU A 89 -51.71 -2.47 19.29
N THR A 90 -52.08 -1.97 18.11
CA THR A 90 -51.29 -1.95 16.89
C THR A 90 -51.40 -0.58 16.19
N GLY A 91 -50.64 -0.39 15.10
CA GLY A 91 -50.84 0.77 14.21
C GLY A 91 -52.21 0.78 13.50
N ASN A 92 -52.88 -0.37 13.40
CA ASN A 92 -54.20 -0.47 12.76
C ASN A 92 -55.31 0.11 13.65
N ASP A 93 -55.12 0.14 14.97
CA ASP A 93 -56.04 0.79 15.93
C ASP A 93 -56.05 2.31 15.77
N ALA A 94 -54.86 2.91 15.70
CA ALA A 94 -54.69 4.33 15.37
C ALA A 94 -55.32 4.66 14.00
N LEU A 95 -55.18 3.76 13.02
CA LEU A 95 -55.81 3.89 11.71
C LEU A 95 -57.34 3.73 11.76
N ALA A 96 -57.87 2.81 12.58
CA ALA A 96 -59.31 2.62 12.79
C ALA A 96 -59.96 3.86 13.42
N ILE A 97 -59.31 4.46 14.42
CA ILE A 97 -59.71 5.77 14.98
C ILE A 97 -59.73 6.85 13.90
N GLN A 98 -58.67 6.96 13.08
CA GLN A 98 -58.63 7.92 11.97
C GLN A 98 -59.76 7.68 10.94
N LYS A 99 -60.03 6.44 10.54
CA LYS A 99 -61.18 6.08 9.68
C LYS A 99 -62.50 6.50 10.34
N ARG A 100 -62.66 6.28 11.65
CA ARG A 100 -63.88 6.62 12.39
C ARG A 100 -64.10 8.13 12.45
N LEU A 101 -63.05 8.92 12.69
CA LEU A 101 -63.11 10.39 12.69
C LEU A 101 -63.46 10.96 11.31
N LEU A 102 -62.97 10.33 10.24
CA LEU A 102 -63.31 10.65 8.85
C LEU A 102 -64.68 10.10 8.41
N ASN A 103 -65.41 9.40 9.29
CA ASN A 103 -66.66 8.68 9.00
C ASN A 103 -66.57 7.66 7.85
N LEU A 104 -65.39 7.08 7.63
CA LEU A 104 -65.16 5.99 6.67
C LEU A 104 -65.63 4.63 7.19
N ILE A 105 -65.78 4.49 8.52
CA ILE A 105 -66.39 3.35 9.21
C ILE A 105 -67.48 3.83 10.18
N PRO A 106 -68.56 3.07 10.40
CA PRO A 106 -69.73 3.53 11.15
C PRO A 106 -69.53 3.58 12.68
N SER A 107 -68.66 2.72 13.21
CA SER A 107 -68.46 2.50 14.65
C SER A 107 -67.06 1.97 14.93
N LEU A 108 -66.67 1.98 16.20
CA LEU A 108 -65.56 1.19 16.74
C LEU A 108 -66.14 0.18 17.75
N PRO A 109 -65.55 -1.02 17.93
CA PRO A 109 -64.41 -1.57 17.20
C PRO A 109 -64.69 -1.78 15.70
N GLU A 110 -63.64 -1.74 14.87
CA GLU A 110 -63.70 -2.07 13.45
C GLU A 110 -63.75 -3.61 13.24
N SER A 111 -63.09 -4.37 14.13
CA SER A 111 -63.09 -5.83 14.16
C SER A 111 -62.74 -6.37 15.56
N TYR A 112 -62.92 -7.69 15.77
CA TYR A 112 -62.63 -8.40 17.03
C TYR A 112 -61.72 -9.61 16.76
N ALA A 113 -60.86 -9.96 17.72
CA ALA A 113 -59.97 -11.12 17.61
C ALA A 113 -60.74 -12.46 17.56
N PRO A 114 -60.25 -13.46 16.82
CA PRO A 114 -60.86 -14.80 16.79
C PRO A 114 -60.96 -15.44 18.18
N GLY A 115 -62.20 -15.63 18.67
CA GLY A 115 -62.49 -16.24 19.97
C GLY A 115 -62.72 -15.26 21.13
N TYR A 116 -62.63 -13.95 20.90
CA TYR A 116 -62.98 -12.93 21.90
C TYR A 116 -64.47 -13.00 22.30
N SER A 117 -64.78 -12.82 23.59
CA SER A 117 -66.16 -12.76 24.09
C SER A 117 -66.31 -11.82 25.28
N GLU A 118 -67.14 -10.79 25.12
CA GLU A 118 -67.40 -9.79 26.17
C GLU A 118 -68.22 -10.39 27.32
N THR A 119 -67.66 -10.37 28.53
CA THR A 119 -68.29 -10.91 29.74
C THR A 119 -68.51 -9.80 30.77
N THR A 120 -69.77 -9.40 30.98
CA THR A 120 -70.16 -8.40 31.98
C THR A 120 -70.57 -9.08 33.30
N THR A 121 -69.97 -8.71 34.44
CA THR A 121 -70.44 -9.13 35.77
C THR A 121 -70.09 -8.10 36.85
N GLN A 122 -70.86 -8.07 37.95
CA GLN A 122 -70.92 -7.00 38.95
C GLN A 122 -69.99 -7.20 40.16
N THR A 123 -69.74 -6.11 40.89
CA THR A 123 -68.90 -6.01 42.08
C THR A 123 -69.65 -6.20 43.41
N ALA A 124 -68.98 -6.80 44.41
CA ALA A 124 -69.04 -6.45 45.85
C ALA A 124 -68.26 -7.47 46.73
N PRO A 125 -67.78 -7.11 47.95
CA PRO A 125 -67.45 -5.78 48.48
C PRO A 125 -65.96 -5.68 48.90
N ILE A 126 -65.46 -4.45 49.08
CA ILE A 126 -64.11 -4.18 49.60
C ILE A 126 -64.10 -4.25 51.14
N GLN A 127 -63.04 -4.81 51.73
CA GLN A 127 -62.74 -4.70 53.16
C GLN A 127 -61.43 -3.92 53.36
N THR A 128 -61.47 -2.86 54.16
CA THR A 128 -60.37 -1.90 54.29
C THR A 128 -59.24 -2.42 55.18
N THR A 129 -58.01 -2.47 54.65
CA THR A 129 -56.78 -2.60 55.43
C THR A 129 -55.79 -1.53 54.99
N THR A 130 -55.36 -0.68 55.93
CA THR A 130 -54.29 0.30 55.71
C THR A 130 -52.94 -0.41 55.70
N THR A 131 -52.18 -0.28 54.62
CA THR A 131 -50.80 -0.80 54.55
C THR A 131 -49.81 0.36 54.35
N THR A 132 -48.82 0.42 55.24
CA THR A 132 -47.74 1.40 55.25
C THR A 132 -46.80 1.23 54.06
N THR A 133 -46.06 2.28 53.71
CA THR A 133 -44.95 2.24 52.74
C THR A 133 -44.02 1.06 52.96
N THR A 134 -43.95 0.16 51.98
CA THR A 134 -42.92 -0.89 51.87
C THR A 134 -42.42 -0.95 50.44
N THR A 135 -41.12 -0.77 50.25
CA THR A 135 -40.43 -1.05 48.98
C THR A 135 -40.57 -2.54 48.64
N GLN A 136 -41.20 -2.86 47.51
CA GLN A 136 -41.04 -4.18 46.91
C GLN A 136 -39.56 -4.34 46.50
N PRO A 137 -38.91 -5.47 46.79
CA PRO A 137 -37.57 -5.73 46.31
C PRO A 137 -37.59 -5.96 44.80
N VAL A 138 -36.49 -5.61 44.12
CA VAL A 138 -36.18 -6.23 42.83
C VAL A 138 -36.08 -7.74 43.08
N VAL A 139 -36.82 -8.53 42.30
CA VAL A 139 -36.64 -9.99 42.29
C VAL A 139 -35.39 -10.29 41.48
N THR A 140 -34.24 -9.99 42.06
CA THR A 140 -32.94 -10.42 41.50
C THR A 140 -32.97 -11.92 41.37
N VAL A 141 -32.66 -12.44 40.16
CA VAL A 141 -32.38 -13.86 40.01
C VAL A 141 -31.27 -14.23 41.00
N PRO A 142 -31.36 -15.35 41.74
CA PRO A 142 -30.30 -15.75 42.65
C PRO A 142 -28.98 -15.85 41.88
N LYS A 143 -27.93 -15.17 42.35
CA LYS A 143 -26.61 -15.14 41.71
C LYS A 143 -25.95 -16.52 41.79
N GLU A 144 -26.36 -17.41 40.88
CA GLU A 144 -25.80 -18.74 40.68
C GLU A 144 -24.53 -18.64 39.83
N ASP A 145 -23.51 -19.41 40.18
CA ASP A 145 -22.26 -19.47 39.42
C ASP A 145 -22.45 -20.42 38.23
N VAL A 146 -22.93 -19.86 37.11
CA VAL A 146 -23.25 -20.62 35.90
C VAL A 146 -21.97 -20.88 35.12
N GLU A 147 -21.47 -22.13 35.18
CA GLU A 147 -20.49 -22.66 34.24
C GLU A 147 -21.14 -23.73 33.35
N THR A 148 -21.07 -23.52 32.03
CA THR A 148 -21.64 -24.42 31.02
C THR A 148 -20.65 -24.59 29.87
N LYS A 149 -20.49 -25.81 29.35
CA LYS A 149 -19.70 -26.08 28.14
C LYS A 149 -20.59 -26.30 26.93
N ILE A 150 -20.10 -25.92 25.75
CA ILE A 150 -20.77 -26.05 24.46
C ILE A 150 -19.74 -26.60 23.46
N HIS A 151 -19.87 -27.87 23.07
CA HIS A 151 -18.96 -28.52 22.13
C HIS A 151 -19.60 -28.55 20.73
N LEU A 152 -18.90 -28.01 19.74
CA LEU A 152 -19.39 -27.79 18.38
C LEU A 152 -18.91 -28.90 17.44
N THR A 153 -19.85 -29.65 16.85
CA THR A 153 -19.61 -30.96 16.21
C THR A 153 -19.89 -30.98 14.69
N GLY A 154 -19.57 -29.90 13.99
CA GLY A 154 -19.70 -29.72 12.54
C GLY A 154 -21.13 -29.36 12.10
N SER A 155 -22.10 -30.26 12.30
CA SER A 155 -23.51 -30.06 11.92
C SER A 155 -24.45 -29.86 13.11
N SER A 156 -23.92 -29.86 14.33
CA SER A 156 -24.68 -29.74 15.57
C SER A 156 -23.79 -29.28 16.73
N ALA A 157 -24.37 -29.02 17.89
CA ALA A 157 -23.64 -28.82 19.14
C ALA A 157 -24.16 -29.73 20.28
N THR A 158 -23.34 -29.95 21.30
CA THR A 158 -23.75 -30.55 22.59
C THR A 158 -23.49 -29.57 23.73
N VAL A 159 -24.23 -29.71 24.84
CA VAL A 159 -24.17 -28.80 25.99
C VAL A 159 -23.98 -29.59 27.28
N GLU A 160 -22.99 -29.22 28.08
CA GLU A 160 -22.78 -29.70 29.46
C GLU A 160 -22.98 -28.55 30.45
N GLY A 161 -24.18 -28.41 31.03
CA GLY A 161 -24.45 -27.38 32.04
C GLY A 161 -25.91 -26.95 32.14
N LYS A 162 -26.13 -25.67 32.45
CA LYS A 162 -27.45 -25.01 32.52
C LYS A 162 -27.55 -23.86 31.51
N TYR A 163 -28.78 -23.39 31.27
CA TYR A 163 -29.10 -22.13 30.57
C TYR A 163 -28.58 -21.98 29.13
N ALA A 164 -28.03 -23.05 28.53
CA ALA A 164 -27.83 -23.17 27.10
C ALA A 164 -28.57 -24.41 26.56
N VAL A 165 -29.08 -24.33 25.33
CA VAL A 165 -29.81 -25.40 24.63
C VAL A 165 -29.38 -25.44 23.17
N ALA A 166 -28.85 -26.59 22.72
CA ALA A 166 -28.56 -26.83 21.31
C ALA A 166 -29.77 -27.41 20.59
N ASN A 167 -30.18 -26.78 19.48
CA ASN A 167 -31.20 -27.27 18.56
C ASN A 167 -30.57 -27.41 17.17
N GLY A 168 -30.02 -28.59 16.88
CA GLY A 168 -29.15 -28.78 15.73
C GLY A 168 -27.88 -27.95 15.87
N SER A 169 -27.62 -27.06 14.90
CA SER A 169 -26.46 -26.16 14.86
C SER A 169 -26.73 -24.74 15.40
N ASN A 170 -27.91 -24.47 15.96
CA ASN A 170 -28.18 -23.23 16.71
C ASN A 170 -28.12 -23.51 18.22
N VAL A 171 -27.37 -22.72 18.98
CA VAL A 171 -27.25 -22.83 20.44
C VAL A 171 -27.80 -21.58 21.10
N THR A 172 -28.97 -21.71 21.74
CA THR A 172 -29.63 -20.65 22.50
C THR A 172 -29.07 -20.59 23.92
N ILE A 173 -28.60 -19.42 24.35
CA ILE A 173 -28.17 -19.08 25.71
C ILE A 173 -29.19 -18.10 26.31
N SER A 174 -29.69 -18.37 27.52
CA SER A 174 -30.82 -17.65 28.11
C SER A 174 -30.60 -17.10 29.53
N HIS A 175 -29.35 -16.93 29.95
CA HIS A 175 -28.96 -16.43 31.28
C HIS A 175 -27.51 -15.92 31.25
N SER A 176 -27.16 -14.97 32.11
CA SER A 176 -25.78 -14.60 32.43
C SER A 176 -24.96 -15.80 32.91
N GLY A 177 -23.63 -15.76 32.77
CA GLY A 177 -22.79 -16.90 33.11
C GLY A 177 -21.49 -17.00 32.32
N SER A 178 -20.78 -18.10 32.52
CA SER A 178 -19.55 -18.49 31.83
C SER A 178 -19.83 -19.68 30.89
N TYR A 179 -19.81 -19.43 29.59
CA TYR A 179 -20.08 -20.42 28.54
C TYR A 179 -18.79 -20.75 27.80
N TYR A 180 -18.21 -21.91 28.06
CA TYR A 180 -16.97 -22.40 27.44
C TYR A 180 -17.28 -23.10 26.13
N ILE A 181 -16.69 -22.66 25.02
CA ILE A 181 -17.07 -23.07 23.66
C ILE A 181 -15.83 -23.52 22.90
N ASP A 182 -15.91 -24.69 22.26
CA ASP A 182 -14.85 -25.26 21.42
C ASP A 182 -15.41 -26.05 20.23
N GLY A 183 -14.61 -26.25 19.18
CA GLY A 183 -14.96 -27.03 18.00
C GLY A 183 -15.55 -26.21 16.84
N THR A 184 -16.24 -26.88 15.92
CA THR A 184 -16.66 -26.29 14.62
C THR A 184 -18.18 -26.35 14.39
N LEU A 185 -18.75 -25.32 13.75
CA LEU A 185 -20.06 -25.36 13.07
C LEU A 185 -19.92 -24.92 11.61
N ASN A 186 -20.24 -25.81 10.68
CA ASN A 186 -20.14 -25.58 9.23
C ASN A 186 -21.31 -24.71 8.68
N ASN A 187 -22.42 -24.65 9.43
CA ASN A 187 -23.50 -23.70 9.25
C ASN A 187 -24.30 -23.62 10.57
N GLY A 188 -24.08 -22.59 11.37
CA GLY A 188 -24.70 -22.49 12.70
C GLY A 188 -24.51 -21.15 13.38
N GLN A 189 -24.95 -21.07 14.64
CA GLN A 189 -25.07 -19.83 15.38
C GLN A 189 -24.98 -20.06 16.90
N ILE A 190 -24.28 -19.18 17.61
CA ILE A 190 -24.48 -18.93 19.05
C ILE A 190 -25.48 -17.78 19.18
N TYR A 191 -26.60 -18.02 19.84
CA TYR A 191 -27.72 -17.09 19.97
C TYR A 191 -27.96 -16.76 21.45
N VAL A 192 -27.89 -15.48 21.83
CA VAL A 192 -28.06 -15.03 23.23
C VAL A 192 -29.37 -14.25 23.35
N GLU A 193 -30.32 -14.78 24.13
CA GLU A 193 -31.61 -14.15 24.44
C GLU A 193 -31.94 -14.38 25.92
N VAL A 194 -31.46 -13.48 26.78
CA VAL A 194 -31.82 -13.41 28.19
C VAL A 194 -33.25 -12.84 28.29
N PRO A 195 -34.26 -13.59 28.80
CA PRO A 195 -35.67 -13.17 28.70
C PRO A 195 -36.06 -11.95 29.55
N ASP A 196 -35.30 -11.65 30.59
CA ASP A 196 -35.42 -10.45 31.43
C ASP A 196 -34.02 -10.03 31.91
N ASP A 197 -33.36 -9.19 31.11
CA ASP A 197 -32.04 -8.64 31.35
C ASP A 197 -31.99 -7.62 32.52
N LYS A 198 -33.14 -7.27 33.09
CA LYS A 198 -33.22 -6.39 34.27
C LYS A 198 -33.42 -7.18 35.57
N ALA A 199 -33.96 -8.39 35.50
CA ALA A 199 -33.87 -9.40 36.55
C ALA A 199 -32.50 -10.10 36.58
N ASP A 200 -31.84 -10.25 35.41
CA ASP A 200 -30.52 -10.84 35.23
C ASP A 200 -29.51 -9.87 34.53
N PRO A 201 -29.00 -8.85 35.26
CA PRO A 201 -28.09 -7.83 34.73
C PRO A 201 -26.60 -8.22 34.78
N ASP A 202 -26.27 -9.49 35.07
CA ASP A 202 -24.89 -9.99 35.02
C ASP A 202 -24.46 -10.28 33.57
N THR A 203 -23.14 -10.33 33.32
CA THR A 203 -22.60 -10.50 31.96
C THR A 203 -22.73 -11.93 31.44
N VAL A 204 -23.24 -12.10 30.22
CA VAL A 204 -23.10 -13.33 29.42
C VAL A 204 -21.65 -13.38 28.90
N LYS A 205 -20.87 -14.36 29.34
CA LYS A 205 -19.46 -14.53 28.92
C LYS A 205 -19.37 -15.74 27.99
N LEU A 206 -19.04 -15.51 26.74
CA LEU A 206 -18.64 -16.55 25.80
C LEU A 206 -17.11 -16.69 25.93
N ILE A 207 -16.60 -17.89 26.19
CA ILE A 207 -15.17 -18.18 26.28
C ILE A 207 -14.84 -19.12 25.12
N PHE A 208 -14.22 -18.57 24.07
CA PHE A 208 -13.84 -19.30 22.88
C PHE A 208 -12.49 -19.99 23.08
N ASN A 209 -12.42 -21.28 22.77
CA ASN A 209 -11.26 -22.14 22.98
C ASN A 209 -11.04 -23.06 21.76
N GLY A 210 -10.71 -22.48 20.61
CA GLY A 210 -10.64 -23.21 19.33
C GLY A 210 -12.01 -23.32 18.65
N VAL A 211 -12.73 -22.19 18.55
CA VAL A 211 -14.06 -22.07 17.94
C VAL A 211 -13.96 -21.73 16.46
N ASN A 212 -14.65 -22.47 15.60
CA ASN A 212 -14.82 -22.13 14.18
C ASN A 212 -16.31 -22.16 13.80
N ILE A 213 -16.92 -21.03 13.40
CA ILE A 213 -18.35 -20.97 13.04
C ILE A 213 -18.53 -20.22 11.72
N THR A 214 -19.09 -20.91 10.74
CA THR A 214 -19.71 -20.29 9.56
C THR A 214 -21.22 -20.15 9.81
N GLY A 215 -21.78 -18.97 9.60
CA GLY A 215 -23.22 -18.71 9.57
C GLY A 215 -23.69 -18.35 8.17
N ASN A 216 -24.33 -19.26 7.44
CA ASN A 216 -24.68 -19.04 6.03
C ASN A 216 -25.99 -18.24 5.82
N SER A 217 -26.86 -18.16 6.83
CA SER A 217 -28.17 -17.51 6.74
C SER A 217 -28.55 -16.71 8.00
N ALA A 218 -27.60 -16.58 8.92
CA ALA A 218 -27.75 -15.93 10.22
C ALA A 218 -26.34 -15.60 10.78
N PRO A 219 -26.19 -14.58 11.64
CA PRO A 219 -24.92 -14.27 12.28
C PRO A 219 -24.33 -15.49 13.00
N ALA A 220 -23.01 -15.67 12.91
CA ALA A 220 -22.29 -16.72 13.65
C ALA A 220 -22.43 -16.52 15.18
N VAL A 221 -22.52 -15.26 15.63
CA VAL A 221 -22.94 -14.87 16.97
C VAL A 221 -24.03 -13.80 16.87
N LEU A 222 -25.19 -14.04 17.49
CA LEU A 222 -26.30 -13.08 17.58
C LEU A 222 -26.70 -12.87 19.05
N VAL A 223 -26.42 -11.69 19.60
CA VAL A 223 -26.95 -11.24 20.89
C VAL A 223 -28.24 -10.47 20.64
N LYS A 224 -29.37 -11.10 20.94
CA LYS A 224 -30.72 -10.55 20.74
C LYS A 224 -31.17 -9.67 21.91
N ASN A 225 -30.89 -10.11 23.15
CA ASN A 225 -31.17 -9.37 24.39
C ASN A 225 -30.25 -9.87 25.52
N ALA A 226 -29.47 -8.99 26.15
CA ALA A 226 -28.73 -9.22 27.41
C ALA A 226 -28.19 -7.89 27.95
N ASP A 227 -28.06 -7.67 29.26
CA ASP A 227 -27.56 -6.37 29.75
C ASP A 227 -26.11 -6.08 29.27
N LYS A 228 -25.26 -7.13 29.20
CA LYS A 228 -23.90 -7.13 28.60
C LYS A 228 -23.52 -8.51 28.11
N THR A 229 -22.84 -8.59 26.96
CA THR A 229 -22.14 -9.79 26.49
C THR A 229 -20.63 -9.55 26.37
N SER A 230 -19.82 -10.56 26.69
CA SER A 230 -18.37 -10.52 26.43
C SER A 230 -17.88 -11.79 25.74
N ILE A 231 -17.00 -11.64 24.75
CA ILE A 231 -16.28 -12.72 24.08
C ILE A 231 -14.85 -12.73 24.61
N THR A 232 -14.43 -13.87 25.17
CA THR A 232 -13.10 -14.11 25.74
C THR A 232 -12.35 -15.07 24.83
N ILE A 233 -11.23 -14.62 24.26
CA ILE A 233 -10.41 -15.38 23.31
C ILE A 233 -9.30 -16.09 24.11
N SER A 234 -9.42 -17.41 24.29
CA SER A 234 -8.51 -18.16 25.19
C SER A 234 -7.06 -18.17 24.70
N ASP A 235 -6.12 -18.10 25.64
CA ASP A 235 -4.69 -18.04 25.34
C ASP A 235 -4.19 -19.23 24.53
N GLY A 236 -3.32 -18.96 23.56
CA GLY A 236 -2.79 -19.96 22.63
C GLY A 236 -3.80 -20.58 21.66
N THR A 237 -5.04 -20.08 21.60
CA THR A 237 -6.08 -20.58 20.68
C THR A 237 -6.28 -19.66 19.48
N GLU A 238 -6.59 -20.25 18.33
CA GLU A 238 -7.09 -19.54 17.16
C GLU A 238 -8.59 -19.84 17.00
N ASN A 239 -9.37 -18.81 16.72
CA ASN A 239 -10.82 -18.87 16.63
C ASN A 239 -11.27 -18.11 15.38
N THR A 240 -12.23 -18.62 14.63
CA THR A 240 -12.66 -18.04 13.34
C THR A 240 -14.18 -17.96 13.25
N LEU A 241 -14.70 -16.80 12.90
CA LEU A 241 -16.12 -16.59 12.60
C LEU A 241 -16.28 -16.09 11.16
N SER A 242 -17.29 -16.59 10.45
CA SER A 242 -17.55 -16.25 9.05
C SER A 242 -19.05 -16.18 8.76
N ASP A 243 -19.45 -15.36 7.80
CA ASP A 243 -20.71 -15.51 7.07
C ASP A 243 -20.55 -16.54 5.93
N GLY A 244 -21.62 -16.76 5.17
CA GLY A 244 -21.58 -17.47 3.88
C GLY A 244 -21.36 -16.53 2.69
N THR A 245 -21.30 -17.07 1.48
CA THR A 245 -21.06 -16.32 0.22
C THR A 245 -22.32 -15.61 -0.34
N SER A 246 -23.37 -15.43 0.45
CA SER A 246 -24.63 -14.81 0.03
C SER A 246 -25.25 -14.02 1.20
N PRO A 247 -25.77 -12.79 0.97
CA PRO A 247 -26.34 -11.99 2.04
C PRO A 247 -27.47 -12.72 2.78
N TYR A 248 -27.55 -12.51 4.10
CA TYR A 248 -28.67 -13.01 4.90
C TYR A 248 -29.98 -12.34 4.46
N THR A 249 -31.09 -13.05 4.63
CA THR A 249 -32.43 -12.60 4.21
C THR A 249 -33.43 -12.72 5.36
N GLY A 250 -34.52 -11.94 5.31
CA GLY A 250 -35.56 -11.96 6.34
C GLY A 250 -35.08 -11.33 7.65
N ASP A 251 -35.35 -11.95 8.79
CA ASP A 251 -35.07 -11.39 10.12
C ASP A 251 -33.56 -11.13 10.40
N ASN A 252 -32.67 -11.70 9.58
CA ASN A 252 -31.22 -11.51 9.65
C ASN A 252 -30.67 -10.55 8.57
N GLU A 253 -31.52 -9.98 7.71
CA GLU A 253 -31.11 -9.10 6.61
C GLU A 253 -30.30 -7.89 7.13
N GLY A 254 -29.12 -7.66 6.54
CA GLY A 254 -28.18 -6.62 6.97
C GLY A 254 -27.50 -6.83 8.34
N CYS A 255 -27.68 -7.98 9.00
CA CYS A 255 -26.98 -8.29 10.25
C CYS A 255 -25.54 -8.78 9.99
N ALA A 256 -24.64 -8.47 10.93
CA ALA A 256 -23.21 -8.77 10.84
C ALA A 256 -22.84 -10.25 11.10
N VAL A 257 -21.55 -10.61 10.95
CA VAL A 257 -21.03 -11.91 11.42
C VAL A 257 -21.13 -12.04 12.95
N ILE A 258 -20.81 -10.96 13.68
CA ILE A 258 -21.16 -10.78 15.09
C ILE A 258 -22.16 -9.63 15.20
N GLU A 259 -23.42 -9.94 15.51
CA GLU A 259 -24.50 -8.98 15.66
C GLU A 259 -24.92 -8.87 17.13
N ALA A 260 -24.93 -7.66 17.70
CA ALA A 260 -25.33 -7.44 19.09
C ALA A 260 -26.35 -6.31 19.23
N LYS A 261 -27.44 -6.57 19.95
CA LYS A 261 -28.43 -5.54 20.30
C LYS A 261 -28.04 -4.72 21.55
N ASP A 262 -27.13 -5.25 22.35
CA ASP A 262 -26.64 -4.68 23.61
C ASP A 262 -25.11 -4.65 23.70
N ASP A 263 -24.57 -4.16 24.83
CA ASP A 263 -23.14 -3.93 25.06
C ASP A 263 -22.26 -5.16 24.79
N LEU A 264 -21.26 -5.01 23.90
CA LEU A 264 -20.36 -6.08 23.48
C LEU A 264 -18.91 -5.77 23.87
N THR A 265 -18.27 -6.66 24.64
CA THR A 265 -16.83 -6.58 24.97
C THR A 265 -16.06 -7.75 24.38
N ILE A 266 -15.04 -7.49 23.56
CA ILE A 266 -14.10 -8.50 23.05
C ILE A 266 -12.78 -8.37 23.82
N LYS A 267 -12.25 -9.49 24.32
CA LYS A 267 -11.06 -9.54 25.18
C LYS A 267 -10.28 -10.84 24.99
N GLY A 268 -9.00 -10.81 25.32
CA GLY A 268 -8.16 -12.01 25.39
C GLY A 268 -8.29 -12.74 26.73
N GLY A 269 -7.59 -13.87 26.84
CA GLY A 269 -7.21 -14.48 28.12
C GLY A 269 -6.13 -13.66 28.86
N ASP A 270 -5.69 -14.19 30.00
CA ASP A 270 -4.78 -13.50 30.94
C ASP A 270 -3.41 -13.13 30.33
N ALA A 271 -2.95 -13.86 29.29
CA ALA A 271 -1.71 -13.53 28.57
C ALA A 271 -1.95 -12.78 27.24
N GLY A 272 -3.20 -12.59 26.82
CA GLY A 272 -3.57 -11.85 25.61
C GLY A 272 -3.16 -12.53 24.28
N THR A 273 -2.81 -13.82 24.30
CA THR A 273 -2.22 -14.55 23.16
C THR A 273 -3.22 -15.27 22.25
N GLY A 274 -4.51 -15.25 22.60
CA GLY A 274 -5.57 -15.82 21.77
C GLY A 274 -5.91 -14.96 20.56
N THR A 275 -6.17 -15.60 19.41
CA THR A 275 -6.55 -14.95 18.14
C THR A 275 -8.03 -15.19 17.81
N LEU A 276 -8.70 -14.14 17.33
CA LEU A 276 -10.05 -14.18 16.74
C LEU A 276 -10.01 -13.58 15.33
N ASN A 277 -10.25 -14.41 14.33
CA ASN A 277 -10.44 -14.02 12.94
C ASN A 277 -11.93 -13.84 12.64
N ILE A 278 -12.31 -12.75 11.98
CA ILE A 278 -13.68 -12.47 11.54
C ILE A 278 -13.63 -12.22 10.02
N ASN A 279 -14.19 -13.14 9.24
CA ASN A 279 -14.18 -13.09 7.78
C ASN A 279 -15.60 -12.83 7.28
N ALA A 280 -15.91 -11.59 6.96
CA ALA A 280 -17.20 -11.20 6.42
C ALA A 280 -17.12 -11.11 4.88
N ASN A 281 -17.51 -12.19 4.23
CA ASN A 281 -17.50 -12.35 2.77
C ASN A 281 -18.47 -11.38 2.10
N VAL A 282 -19.65 -11.16 2.71
CA VAL A 282 -20.74 -10.33 2.16
C VAL A 282 -21.37 -9.38 3.17
N GLN A 283 -21.25 -9.65 4.47
CA GLN A 283 -21.83 -8.87 5.57
C GLN A 283 -20.86 -7.86 6.21
N PRO A 284 -21.35 -7.00 7.14
CA PRO A 284 -20.50 -6.32 8.11
C PRO A 284 -19.81 -7.30 9.07
N GLY A 285 -18.64 -6.93 9.62
CA GLY A 285 -17.88 -7.77 10.54
C GLY A 285 -18.52 -7.87 11.93
N VAL A 286 -18.55 -6.74 12.65
CA VAL A 286 -19.10 -6.62 14.00
C VAL A 286 -20.03 -5.41 14.09
N VAL A 287 -21.29 -5.62 14.44
CA VAL A 287 -22.30 -4.56 14.62
C VAL A 287 -22.87 -4.61 16.04
N CYS A 288 -22.96 -3.46 16.69
CA CYS A 288 -23.56 -3.31 18.02
C CYS A 288 -24.50 -2.10 18.09
N ASN A 289 -25.68 -2.30 18.65
CA ASN A 289 -26.66 -1.22 18.89
C ASN A 289 -26.35 -0.33 20.11
N ASN A 290 -25.35 -0.67 20.93
CA ASN A 290 -24.83 0.15 22.04
C ASN A 290 -23.31 0.35 21.88
N ASP A 291 -22.49 -0.06 22.85
CA ASP A 291 -21.03 0.07 22.83
C ASP A 291 -20.32 -1.20 22.36
N ILE A 292 -19.21 -1.05 21.62
CA ILE A 292 -18.21 -2.11 21.36
C ILE A 292 -16.93 -1.78 22.12
N LYS A 293 -16.39 -2.72 22.90
CA LYS A 293 -15.16 -2.53 23.69
C LYS A 293 -14.14 -3.63 23.40
N PHE A 294 -13.03 -3.31 22.76
CA PHE A 294 -11.85 -4.18 22.63
C PHE A 294 -10.91 -3.93 23.81
N THR A 295 -10.45 -4.99 24.47
CA THR A 295 -9.68 -4.87 25.73
C THR A 295 -8.50 -5.83 25.86
N GLY A 296 -8.20 -6.64 24.84
CA GLY A 296 -7.10 -7.60 24.82
C GLY A 296 -7.28 -8.68 23.76
N GLY A 297 -6.26 -9.52 23.57
CA GLY A 297 -6.23 -10.55 22.52
C GLY A 297 -5.76 -10.00 21.17
N SER A 298 -5.70 -10.88 20.16
CA SER A 298 -5.48 -10.51 18.77
C SER A 298 -6.77 -10.67 17.98
N ILE A 299 -7.22 -9.61 17.30
CA ILE A 299 -8.46 -9.59 16.53
C ILE A 299 -8.16 -9.16 15.09
N ASN A 300 -8.46 -10.04 14.13
CA ASN A 300 -8.31 -9.80 12.70
C ASN A 300 -9.71 -9.71 12.07
N ILE A 301 -10.04 -8.63 11.36
CA ILE A 301 -11.36 -8.44 10.74
C ILE A 301 -11.20 -8.11 9.26
N ASN A 302 -11.67 -9.01 8.41
CA ASN A 302 -11.67 -8.85 6.96
C ASN A 302 -13.12 -8.66 6.50
N THR A 303 -13.42 -7.57 5.79
CA THR A 303 -14.62 -7.53 4.93
C THR A 303 -14.17 -7.68 3.48
N LEU A 304 -14.81 -8.58 2.72
CA LEU A 304 -14.28 -9.03 1.42
C LEU A 304 -15.13 -8.59 0.22
N ASN A 305 -16.36 -8.16 0.44
CA ASN A 305 -17.28 -7.72 -0.62
C ASN A 305 -16.79 -6.43 -1.31
N GLU A 306 -16.20 -6.56 -2.50
CA GLU A 306 -15.68 -5.43 -3.27
C GLU A 306 -16.76 -4.63 -4.01
N THR A 307 -17.96 -5.20 -4.22
CA THR A 307 -19.07 -4.55 -4.91
C THR A 307 -19.91 -3.67 -3.97
N GLU A 308 -20.19 -4.18 -2.76
CA GLU A 308 -20.93 -3.48 -1.72
C GLU A 308 -20.10 -3.45 -0.43
N GLY A 309 -19.14 -2.52 -0.39
CA GLY A 309 -18.12 -2.49 0.66
C GLY A 309 -18.67 -2.30 2.08
N GLN A 310 -18.56 -3.34 2.91
CA GLN A 310 -19.14 -3.42 4.25
C GLN A 310 -18.22 -2.93 5.37
N ASP A 311 -18.82 -2.29 6.38
CA ASP A 311 -18.13 -1.77 7.57
C ASP A 311 -17.58 -2.94 8.43
N ALA A 312 -16.34 -2.85 8.90
CA ALA A 312 -15.71 -3.91 9.69
C ALA A 312 -16.17 -3.91 11.16
N VAL A 313 -16.19 -2.75 11.82
CA VAL A 313 -16.69 -2.59 13.19
C VAL A 313 -17.58 -1.36 13.28
N LYS A 314 -18.83 -1.55 13.72
CA LYS A 314 -19.84 -0.50 13.78
C LYS A 314 -20.60 -0.52 15.10
N GLY A 315 -20.16 0.33 16.02
CA GLY A 315 -20.93 0.70 17.20
C GLY A 315 -22.00 1.74 16.85
N LYS A 316 -23.06 1.77 17.65
CA LYS A 316 -24.05 2.86 17.63
C LYS A 316 -23.64 3.95 18.60
N THR A 317 -23.43 3.60 19.87
CA THR A 317 -23.11 4.55 20.94
C THR A 317 -21.62 4.82 20.99
N SER A 318 -20.77 3.79 21.04
CA SER A 318 -19.32 3.96 20.96
C SER A 318 -18.60 2.73 20.39
N VAL A 319 -17.35 2.96 19.98
CA VAL A 319 -16.34 1.91 19.79
C VAL A 319 -15.11 2.31 20.58
N THR A 320 -14.67 1.48 21.53
CA THR A 320 -13.50 1.72 22.37
C THR A 320 -12.45 0.64 22.16
N VAL A 321 -11.17 1.03 22.01
CA VAL A 321 -10.02 0.12 22.08
C VAL A 321 -9.19 0.49 23.32
N LYS A 322 -9.04 -0.44 24.26
CA LYS A 322 -8.31 -0.27 25.53
C LYS A 322 -7.05 -1.16 25.65
N GLY A 323 -6.66 -1.84 24.57
CA GLY A 323 -5.58 -2.81 24.57
C GLY A 323 -5.85 -4.02 23.67
N GLY A 324 -4.82 -4.85 23.49
CA GLY A 324 -4.80 -5.92 22.49
C GLY A 324 -4.31 -5.44 21.12
N THR A 325 -4.52 -6.27 20.12
CA THR A 325 -4.20 -5.99 18.71
C THR A 325 -5.48 -6.08 17.88
N VAL A 326 -5.78 -5.06 17.09
CA VAL A 326 -6.95 -4.98 16.19
C VAL A 326 -6.45 -4.66 14.78
N ILE A 327 -6.50 -5.65 13.89
CA ILE A 327 -6.09 -5.54 12.48
C ILE A 327 -7.33 -5.64 11.61
N ILE A 328 -7.49 -4.68 10.68
CA ILE A 328 -8.68 -4.56 9.82
C ILE A 328 -8.27 -4.38 8.35
N ASP A 329 -8.87 -5.16 7.46
CA ASP A 329 -8.90 -4.91 6.02
C ASP A 329 -10.37 -4.82 5.57
N SER A 330 -10.87 -3.60 5.35
CA SER A 330 -12.29 -3.31 5.13
C SER A 330 -12.58 -2.69 3.77
N LYS A 331 -13.64 -3.17 3.10
CA LYS A 331 -14.19 -2.56 1.88
C LYS A 331 -15.16 -1.42 2.20
N GLY A 332 -15.74 -1.42 3.40
CA GLY A 332 -16.42 -0.28 4.01
C GLY A 332 -15.54 0.37 5.07
N ASP A 333 -16.16 1.06 6.03
CA ASP A 333 -15.42 1.79 7.07
C ASP A 333 -14.77 0.83 8.09
N GLY A 334 -13.64 1.23 8.67
CA GLY A 334 -12.86 0.40 9.60
C GLY A 334 -13.46 0.34 11.00
N LEU A 335 -13.14 1.32 11.85
CA LEU A 335 -13.76 1.53 13.16
C LEU A 335 -14.79 2.67 13.10
N LYS A 336 -16.05 2.37 13.42
CA LYS A 336 -17.16 3.30 13.19
C LYS A 336 -18.10 3.44 14.38
N SER A 337 -18.37 4.68 14.80
CA SER A 337 -19.43 5.01 15.74
C SER A 337 -20.48 5.91 15.09
N SER A 338 -21.68 5.36 14.93
CA SER A 338 -22.74 5.99 14.13
C SER A 338 -23.59 7.02 14.90
N LYS A 339 -23.49 7.13 16.22
CA LYS A 339 -24.14 8.18 17.04
C LYS A 339 -23.28 8.78 18.17
N GLY A 340 -22.07 8.27 18.43
CA GLY A 340 -21.18 8.82 19.47
C GLY A 340 -19.70 8.78 19.09
N ASN A 341 -18.86 8.23 19.97
CA ASN A 341 -17.40 8.32 19.87
C ASN A 341 -16.73 7.08 19.27
N VAL A 342 -15.54 7.25 18.69
CA VAL A 342 -14.51 6.21 18.66
C VAL A 342 -13.37 6.63 19.58
N ASP A 343 -13.04 5.80 20.56
CA ASP A 343 -12.07 6.08 21.62
C ASP A 343 -10.92 5.05 21.59
N ILE A 344 -9.67 5.49 21.42
CA ILE A 344 -8.48 4.62 21.46
C ILE A 344 -7.61 5.04 22.64
N GLU A 345 -7.65 4.21 23.69
CA GLU A 345 -6.96 4.41 24.96
C GLU A 345 -5.61 3.69 25.03
N ASP A 346 -5.52 2.48 24.45
CA ASP A 346 -4.26 1.72 24.31
C ASP A 346 -4.41 0.58 23.26
N GLY A 347 -3.31 -0.09 22.94
CA GLY A 347 -3.25 -1.25 22.06
C GLY A 347 -2.60 -0.99 20.70
N VAL A 348 -2.55 -2.01 19.84
CA VAL A 348 -2.09 -1.89 18.45
C VAL A 348 -3.30 -1.92 17.53
N VAL A 349 -3.49 -0.88 16.72
CA VAL A 349 -4.60 -0.73 15.78
C VAL A 349 -4.03 -0.54 14.38
N SER A 350 -4.37 -1.40 13.43
CA SER A 350 -3.92 -1.27 12.03
C SER A 350 -5.08 -1.48 11.08
N ILE A 351 -5.52 -0.40 10.43
CA ILE A 351 -6.76 -0.35 9.65
C ILE A 351 -6.42 0.04 8.21
N LYS A 352 -6.67 -0.87 7.27
CA LYS A 352 -6.72 -0.62 5.84
C LYS A 352 -8.18 -0.59 5.40
N SER A 353 -8.64 0.55 4.90
CA SER A 353 -10.06 0.79 4.57
C SER A 353 -10.22 1.36 3.16
N SER A 354 -11.22 0.88 2.42
CA SER A 354 -11.67 1.47 1.14
C SER A 354 -12.67 2.63 1.32
N LYS A 355 -12.84 3.12 2.54
CA LYS A 355 -13.60 4.34 2.88
C LYS A 355 -12.90 5.07 4.03
N ASP A 356 -13.55 5.24 5.18
CA ASP A 356 -12.95 5.86 6.36
C ASP A 356 -12.20 4.78 7.15
N ALA A 357 -10.97 5.04 7.59
CA ALA A 357 -10.30 4.13 8.52
C ALA A 357 -10.91 4.25 9.94
N ILE A 358 -11.13 5.48 10.42
CA ILE A 358 -11.84 5.75 11.67
C ILE A 358 -12.93 6.80 11.45
N GLN A 359 -14.18 6.50 11.82
CA GLN A 359 -15.37 7.34 11.58
C GLN A 359 -16.19 7.53 12.87
N ALA A 360 -16.47 8.77 13.29
CA ALA A 360 -17.30 9.05 14.47
C ALA A 360 -18.33 10.18 14.25
N GLU A 361 -19.53 10.03 14.79
CA GLU A 361 -20.55 11.10 14.82
C GLU A 361 -20.16 12.25 15.77
N THR A 362 -19.59 11.94 16.96
CA THR A 362 -19.32 12.96 17.99
C THR A 362 -17.83 13.30 18.15
N ALA A 363 -16.99 12.28 18.39
CA ALA A 363 -15.56 12.49 18.52
C ALA A 363 -14.73 11.24 18.16
N ILE A 364 -13.54 11.47 17.60
CA ILE A 364 -12.44 10.51 17.64
C ILE A 364 -11.50 10.97 18.76
N ASN A 365 -11.32 10.16 19.80
CA ASN A 365 -10.40 10.47 20.90
C ASN A 365 -9.25 9.46 20.91
N ILE A 366 -8.02 9.96 20.93
CA ILE A 366 -6.81 9.15 20.95
C ILE A 366 -5.96 9.59 22.15
N SER A 367 -5.68 8.65 23.06
CA SER A 367 -4.89 8.90 24.28
C SER A 367 -3.75 7.90 24.49
N GLY A 368 -3.68 6.82 23.70
CA GLY A 368 -2.60 5.83 23.75
C GLY A 368 -2.59 4.90 22.53
N GLY A 369 -1.82 3.82 22.63
CA GLY A 369 -1.65 2.81 21.57
C GLY A 369 -0.68 3.19 20.44
N ASN A 370 -0.54 2.29 19.46
CA ASN A 370 0.07 2.57 18.15
C ASN A 370 -0.96 2.30 17.05
N ILE A 371 -1.17 3.29 16.17
CA ILE A 371 -2.35 3.38 15.30
C ILE A 371 -1.95 3.66 13.85
N GLY A 372 -2.15 2.68 12.98
CA GLY A 372 -2.18 2.85 11.52
C GLY A 372 -3.62 2.99 11.02
N ALA A 373 -3.96 4.09 10.36
CA ALA A 373 -5.32 4.39 9.88
C ALA A 373 -5.29 4.82 8.40
N PHE A 374 -5.27 3.83 7.51
CA PHE A 374 -5.05 3.99 6.07
C PHE A 374 -6.39 3.89 5.33
N GLY A 375 -7.06 5.01 5.10
CA GLY A 375 -8.36 5.08 4.42
C GLY A 375 -8.28 5.69 3.02
N ASP A 376 -9.43 5.93 2.39
CA ASP A 376 -9.58 7.03 1.43
C ASP A 376 -9.63 8.36 2.22
N ARG A 377 -10.25 8.32 3.41
CA ARG A 377 -10.09 9.28 4.52
C ARG A 377 -9.55 8.56 5.76
N GLY A 378 -8.49 9.11 6.37
CA GLY A 378 -7.85 8.49 7.53
C GLY A 378 -8.69 8.65 8.80
N LEU A 379 -9.16 9.87 9.08
CA LEU A 379 -9.92 10.23 10.27
C LEU A 379 -11.11 11.12 9.88
N THR A 380 -12.34 10.67 10.16
CA THR A 380 -13.58 11.40 9.86
C THR A 380 -14.40 11.59 11.14
N SER A 381 -14.61 12.83 11.57
CA SER A 381 -15.57 13.16 12.61
C SER A 381 -16.42 14.37 12.27
N VAL A 382 -17.75 14.25 12.46
CA VAL A 382 -18.67 15.39 12.35
C VAL A 382 -18.42 16.43 13.46
N GLY A 383 -17.79 16.03 14.57
CA GLY A 383 -17.41 16.89 15.68
C GLY A 383 -15.90 17.13 15.79
N THR A 384 -15.22 16.35 16.63
CA THR A 384 -13.82 16.60 17.03
C THR A 384 -12.91 15.39 16.83
N ILE A 385 -11.62 15.65 16.61
CA ILE A 385 -10.55 14.66 16.64
C ILE A 385 -9.56 15.14 17.70
N ASN A 386 -9.36 14.38 18.77
CA ASN A 386 -8.60 14.84 19.95
C ASN A 386 -7.42 13.91 20.22
N VAL A 387 -6.20 14.38 19.94
CA VAL A 387 -4.96 13.59 20.09
C VAL A 387 -4.18 14.02 21.33
N THR A 388 -4.15 13.16 22.34
CA THR A 388 -3.62 13.44 23.68
C THR A 388 -2.45 12.53 24.09
N GLY A 389 -2.23 11.44 23.35
CA GLY A 389 -1.15 10.48 23.53
C GLY A 389 -1.19 9.41 22.44
N GLY A 390 -0.27 8.44 22.51
CA GLY A 390 -0.15 7.35 21.52
C GLY A 390 0.78 7.67 20.35
N SER A 391 0.92 6.71 19.44
CA SER A 391 1.58 6.84 18.15
C SER A 391 0.53 6.68 17.04
N LEU A 392 0.59 7.54 16.02
CA LEU A 392 -0.45 7.65 15.00
C LEU A 392 0.17 7.92 13.62
N LEU A 393 -0.12 7.06 12.67
CA LEU A 393 -0.06 7.31 11.23
C LEU A 393 -1.46 7.15 10.63
N ALA A 394 -2.17 8.25 10.40
CA ALA A 394 -3.36 8.24 9.56
C ALA A 394 -3.00 8.74 8.15
N THR A 395 -3.44 8.05 7.09
CA THR A 395 -3.22 8.50 5.70
C THR A 395 -4.48 8.41 4.85
N ALA A 396 -4.53 9.23 3.82
CA ALA A 396 -5.74 9.46 3.02
C ALA A 396 -5.42 9.91 1.59
N THR A 397 -6.39 9.72 0.70
CA THR A 397 -6.40 10.25 -0.68
C THR A 397 -7.23 11.52 -0.83
N ASP A 398 -8.24 11.71 0.03
CA ASP A 398 -9.29 12.73 -0.16
C ASP A 398 -8.99 14.05 0.56
N ASN A 399 -8.60 13.98 1.83
CA ASN A 399 -8.28 15.12 2.69
C ASN A 399 -7.34 14.70 3.85
N GLN A 400 -6.76 15.66 4.58
CA GLN A 400 -5.93 15.36 5.76
C GLN A 400 -6.74 14.66 6.87
N TYR A 401 -7.94 15.17 7.13
CA TYR A 401 -8.94 14.66 8.06
C TYR A 401 -10.25 15.44 7.84
N GLU A 402 -11.36 14.93 8.34
CA GLU A 402 -12.62 15.67 8.43
C GLU A 402 -13.01 15.87 9.91
N GLY A 403 -13.38 17.10 10.28
CA GLY A 403 -13.71 17.47 11.66
C GLY A 403 -12.73 18.46 12.30
N THR A 404 -12.94 18.75 13.58
CA THR A 404 -12.10 19.71 14.34
C THR A 404 -10.96 18.99 15.06
N LEU A 405 -9.75 19.00 14.47
CA LEU A 405 -8.55 18.46 15.09
C LEU A 405 -8.04 19.35 16.24
N THR A 406 -7.88 18.76 17.42
CA THR A 406 -7.23 19.35 18.60
C THR A 406 -6.15 18.39 19.12
N ALA A 407 -5.11 18.93 19.76
CA ALA A 407 -4.01 18.11 20.26
C ALA A 407 -3.39 18.65 21.55
N GLN A 408 -2.84 17.74 22.37
CA GLN A 408 -1.95 18.05 23.49
C GLN A 408 -0.52 17.53 23.24
N GLN A 409 -0.41 16.51 22.38
CA GLN A 409 0.82 15.94 21.84
C GLN A 409 1.22 16.66 20.54
N SER A 410 2.46 16.50 20.07
CA SER A 410 2.84 17.05 18.76
C SER A 410 2.13 16.29 17.64
N VAL A 411 1.33 17.00 16.85
CA VAL A 411 0.60 16.45 15.70
C VAL A 411 0.97 17.25 14.45
N PHE A 412 1.40 16.54 13.42
CA PHE A 412 1.62 17.09 12.09
C PHE A 412 0.46 16.71 11.17
N ALA A 413 0.09 17.60 10.26
CA ALA A 413 -0.83 17.31 9.16
C ALA A 413 -0.20 17.74 7.83
N PHE A 414 0.06 16.78 6.94
CA PHE A 414 0.77 16.95 5.68
C PHE A 414 -0.18 16.83 4.49
N ASP A 415 -0.03 17.76 3.53
CA ASP A 415 -0.66 17.76 2.20
C ASP A 415 0.45 17.73 1.14
N PHE A 416 0.56 16.61 0.43
CA PHE A 416 1.62 16.32 -0.51
C PHE A 416 1.23 16.71 -1.95
N VAL A 417 2.17 17.30 -2.70
CA VAL A 417 1.93 17.75 -4.09
C VAL A 417 1.60 16.58 -5.03
N LYS A 418 2.20 15.42 -4.80
CA LYS A 418 1.93 14.16 -5.52
C LYS A 418 1.37 13.10 -4.59
N GLU A 419 0.59 12.18 -5.14
CA GLU A 419 0.23 10.94 -4.45
C GLU A 419 1.47 10.04 -4.31
N TRP A 420 1.59 9.41 -3.16
CA TRP A 420 2.61 8.40 -2.87
C TRP A 420 1.99 7.01 -2.97
N SER A 421 2.73 6.08 -3.57
CA SER A 421 2.31 4.69 -3.65
C SER A 421 2.39 4.01 -2.27
N LYS A 422 1.61 2.93 -2.05
CA LYS A 422 1.70 2.14 -0.80
C LYS A 422 3.11 1.57 -0.61
N ASN A 423 3.46 1.20 0.63
CA ASN A 423 4.82 0.79 1.03
C ASN A 423 5.87 1.94 0.98
N ASN A 424 5.41 3.19 0.94
CA ASN A 424 6.24 4.36 1.21
C ASN A 424 6.08 4.74 2.70
N PRO A 425 7.12 4.59 3.54
CA PRO A 425 7.04 5.02 4.93
C PRO A 425 7.10 6.55 5.05
N ILE A 426 6.49 7.06 6.12
CA ILE A 426 6.62 8.46 6.54
C ILE A 426 7.51 8.48 7.79
N ALA A 427 8.59 9.26 7.74
CA ALA A 427 9.55 9.36 8.84
C ALA A 427 9.85 10.82 9.22
N LEU A 428 10.07 11.05 10.52
CA LEU A 428 10.51 12.32 11.09
C LEU A 428 11.83 12.13 11.84
N THR A 429 12.86 12.88 11.44
CA THR A 429 14.20 12.84 12.06
C THR A 429 14.64 14.21 12.54
N ASP A 430 15.61 14.26 13.44
CA ASP A 430 16.40 15.50 13.64
C ASP A 430 17.45 15.69 12.53
N SER A 431 18.26 16.76 12.65
CA SER A 431 19.34 17.08 11.72
C SER A 431 20.49 16.06 11.70
N SER A 432 20.59 15.17 12.70
CA SER A 432 21.57 14.08 12.78
C SER A 432 21.07 12.76 12.20
N LYS A 433 19.85 12.74 11.62
CA LYS A 433 19.09 11.55 11.20
C LYS A 433 18.68 10.62 12.35
N LYS A 434 18.65 11.07 13.60
CA LYS A 434 17.98 10.29 14.64
C LYS A 434 16.47 10.27 14.33
N ILE A 435 15.91 9.09 14.13
CA ILE A 435 14.47 8.86 13.92
C ILE A 435 13.72 9.10 15.25
N PHE A 436 12.55 9.74 15.16
CA PHE A 436 11.57 9.92 16.25
C PHE A 436 10.18 9.35 15.88
N PHE A 437 10.00 9.02 14.60
CA PHE A 437 8.84 8.38 14.02
C PHE A 437 9.26 7.81 12.66
N GLU A 438 8.93 6.55 12.38
CA GLU A 438 8.99 5.94 11.06
C GLU A 438 7.94 4.82 11.04
N GLU A 439 6.89 4.98 10.23
CA GLU A 439 5.80 4.02 10.11
C GLU A 439 5.42 3.85 8.63
N ASN A 440 5.03 2.64 8.24
CA ASN A 440 4.78 2.27 6.84
C ASN A 440 3.32 2.39 6.42
N THR A 441 3.05 2.55 5.12
CA THR A 441 1.72 2.84 4.57
C THR A 441 1.09 1.65 3.85
N LEU A 442 -0.12 1.25 4.27
CA LEU A 442 -0.83 0.11 3.68
C LEU A 442 -1.65 0.45 2.41
N LYS A 443 -1.82 1.75 2.13
CA LYS A 443 -2.50 2.29 0.93
C LYS A 443 -1.70 3.43 0.32
N LYS A 444 -2.07 3.81 -0.91
CA LYS A 444 -1.63 5.07 -1.54
C LYS A 444 -2.16 6.27 -0.74
N TYR A 445 -1.45 7.40 -0.76
CA TYR A 445 -1.83 8.58 0.02
C TYR A 445 -1.37 9.90 -0.61
N ARG A 446 -2.19 10.95 -0.49
CA ARG A 446 -1.83 12.35 -0.73
C ARG A 446 -1.75 13.17 0.56
N PHE A 447 -2.34 12.65 1.65
CA PHE A 447 -2.36 13.32 2.94
C PHE A 447 -1.96 12.38 4.07
N ALA A 448 -1.38 12.94 5.13
CA ALA A 448 -1.07 12.20 6.35
C ALA A 448 -1.23 13.06 7.62
N VAL A 449 -1.69 12.43 8.71
CA VAL A 449 -1.66 12.98 10.07
C VAL A 449 -0.73 12.09 10.90
N VAL A 450 0.26 12.71 11.54
CA VAL A 450 1.34 12.03 12.26
C VAL A 450 1.42 12.52 13.71
N SER A 451 1.48 11.60 14.67
CA SER A 451 1.78 11.90 16.08
C SER A 451 2.61 10.79 16.73
N SER A 452 3.43 11.14 17.71
CA SER A 452 4.23 10.20 18.51
C SER A 452 4.64 10.85 19.84
N PRO A 453 4.86 10.06 20.91
CA PRO A 453 5.29 10.60 22.21
C PRO A 453 6.73 11.14 22.19
N ASP A 454 7.54 10.73 21.22
CA ASP A 454 8.91 11.22 21.01
C ASP A 454 8.95 12.56 20.22
N LEU A 455 7.82 12.99 19.65
CA LEU A 455 7.72 14.25 18.91
C LEU A 455 7.42 15.44 19.84
N SER A 456 8.33 16.41 19.88
CA SER A 456 8.21 17.64 20.67
C SER A 456 7.38 18.69 19.95
N THR A 457 6.44 19.30 20.67
CA THR A 457 5.59 20.44 20.22
C THR A 457 6.36 21.73 19.95
N SER A 458 7.70 21.71 20.08
CA SER A 458 8.61 22.80 19.67
C SER A 458 9.89 22.30 18.99
N GLY A 459 9.94 21.03 18.58
CA GLY A 459 11.09 20.44 17.89
C GLY A 459 11.15 20.81 16.40
N ASP A 460 12.38 20.83 15.85
CA ASP A 460 12.67 21.09 14.44
C ASP A 460 13.08 19.78 13.75
N TYR A 461 12.29 19.34 12.77
CA TYR A 461 12.41 18.03 12.12
C TYR A 461 12.67 18.12 10.62
N LYS A 462 13.36 17.11 10.08
CA LYS A 462 13.31 16.71 8.67
C LYS A 462 12.16 15.72 8.48
N LEU A 463 11.36 15.90 7.44
CA LEU A 463 10.37 14.92 6.98
C LEU A 463 10.97 14.10 5.83
N PHE A 464 10.70 12.80 5.84
CA PHE A 464 10.95 11.90 4.73
C PHE A 464 9.65 11.17 4.35
N ALA A 465 9.40 11.04 3.05
CA ALA A 465 8.37 10.17 2.48
C ALA A 465 9.04 9.23 1.47
N GLY A 466 8.80 7.92 1.55
CA GLY A 466 9.53 6.96 0.71
C GLY A 466 11.05 6.94 0.95
N GLY A 467 11.48 7.39 2.14
CA GLY A 467 12.90 7.63 2.43
C GLY A 467 13.52 8.84 1.70
N ILE A 468 12.74 9.62 0.94
CA ILE A 468 13.18 10.83 0.24
C ILE A 468 12.90 12.05 1.12
N LYS A 469 13.88 12.95 1.26
CA LYS A 469 13.72 14.16 2.05
C LYS A 469 12.73 15.13 1.40
N MET A 470 11.84 15.70 2.23
CA MET A 470 10.79 16.62 1.82
C MET A 470 11.07 18.07 2.23
N LYS A 471 10.42 19.01 1.55
CA LYS A 471 10.28 20.43 1.90
C LYS A 471 8.84 20.89 1.70
N HIS A 472 8.51 22.07 2.22
CA HIS A 472 7.27 22.82 1.94
C HIS A 472 7.62 24.20 1.37
N SER A 473 6.63 24.95 0.89
CA SER A 473 6.85 26.23 0.19
C SER A 473 7.47 27.36 1.04
N THR A 474 7.70 27.13 2.34
CA THR A 474 8.45 28.07 3.22
C THR A 474 9.74 27.50 3.82
N GLY A 475 10.14 26.27 3.46
CA GLY A 475 11.45 25.69 3.80
C GLY A 475 11.47 24.16 3.98
N SER A 476 12.62 23.63 4.38
CA SER A 476 12.86 22.18 4.55
C SER A 476 12.85 21.72 6.02
N THR A 477 12.30 22.53 6.92
CA THR A 477 12.20 22.25 8.35
C THR A 477 10.74 22.24 8.79
N PHE A 478 10.31 21.14 9.38
CA PHE A 478 8.96 20.92 9.89
C PHE A 478 8.99 21.08 11.41
N LYS A 479 8.23 22.04 11.93
CA LYS A 479 8.18 22.36 13.37
C LYS A 479 7.02 21.62 14.01
N GLY A 480 7.25 21.02 15.17
CA GLY A 480 6.18 20.45 15.98
C GLY A 480 5.15 21.50 16.42
N GLY A 481 3.94 21.05 16.73
CA GLY A 481 2.82 21.90 17.12
C GLY A 481 1.56 21.10 17.43
N THR A 482 0.47 21.80 17.77
CA THR A 482 -0.74 21.18 18.35
C THR A 482 -2.05 21.66 17.70
N PRO A 483 -2.33 21.33 16.43
CA PRO A 483 -1.45 20.68 15.45
C PRO A 483 -0.55 21.68 14.70
N ALA A 484 0.35 21.17 13.86
CA ALA A 484 1.10 21.92 12.85
C ALA A 484 0.76 21.39 11.44
N SER A 485 0.19 22.25 10.57
CA SER A 485 -0.21 21.87 9.21
C SER A 485 0.79 22.38 8.16
N TYR A 486 1.09 21.54 7.18
CA TYR A 486 1.99 21.84 6.06
C TYR A 486 1.33 21.43 4.74
N THR A 487 1.25 22.39 3.82
CA THR A 487 0.73 22.23 2.45
C THR A 487 1.88 22.33 1.45
N GLU A 488 1.63 21.93 0.20
CA GLU A 488 2.64 21.96 -0.87
C GLU A 488 3.91 21.15 -0.49
N VAL A 489 3.73 20.05 0.24
CA VAL A 489 4.84 19.20 0.70
C VAL A 489 5.35 18.36 -0.48
N ASN A 490 6.61 18.55 -0.84
CA ASN A 490 7.21 17.96 -2.04
C ASN A 490 8.69 17.61 -1.82
N ASN A 491 9.29 16.89 -2.77
CA ASN A 491 10.69 16.47 -2.70
C ASN A 491 11.64 17.68 -2.54
N ASP A 492 12.63 17.56 -1.66
CA ASP A 492 13.68 18.56 -1.54
C ASP A 492 14.78 18.36 -2.59
N MET A 493 14.47 18.82 -3.81
CA MET A 493 15.36 18.74 -4.97
C MET A 493 16.69 19.50 -4.78
N ASP A 494 16.77 20.43 -3.81
CA ASP A 494 17.96 21.24 -3.51
C ASP A 494 18.88 20.58 -2.46
N ASP A 495 18.31 19.75 -1.56
CA ASP A 495 19.04 18.92 -0.60
C ASP A 495 18.43 17.51 -0.60
N GLN A 496 18.80 16.76 -1.64
CA GLN A 496 18.40 15.38 -1.95
C GLN A 496 19.05 14.39 -0.98
N ASP A 497 18.68 14.49 0.29
CA ASP A 497 19.03 13.54 1.33
C ASP A 497 18.12 12.28 1.26
N GLN A 498 18.66 11.12 1.62
CA GLN A 498 17.96 9.83 1.62
C GLN A 498 18.07 9.18 3.01
N LEU A 499 16.98 8.60 3.51
CA LEU A 499 17.01 7.81 4.75
C LEU A 499 17.75 6.49 4.52
N TYR A 500 17.35 5.72 3.48
CA TYR A 500 18.07 4.54 2.97
C TYR A 500 19.49 4.82 2.43
N GLY A 501 19.91 6.09 2.35
CA GLY A 501 21.22 6.50 1.84
C GLY A 501 22.41 5.98 2.68
N SER A 502 22.14 5.46 3.89
CA SER A 502 23.07 4.67 4.71
C SER A 502 23.75 3.55 3.91
N LEU A 503 22.95 2.72 3.21
CA LEU A 503 23.40 1.56 2.44
C LEU A 503 24.29 1.95 1.23
N PHE A 504 24.19 3.19 0.76
CA PHE A 504 24.96 3.70 -0.38
C PHE A 504 26.09 4.64 0.04
N ASN A 505 26.63 4.43 1.25
CA ASN A 505 27.78 5.16 1.74
C ASN A 505 29.07 4.56 1.17
N GLN A 506 29.55 5.11 0.05
CA GLN A 506 30.86 4.80 -0.57
C GLN A 506 32.06 4.87 0.40
N LYS A 507 31.85 5.46 1.59
CA LYS A 507 32.70 5.45 2.79
C LYS A 507 33.11 4.04 3.29
N LEU A 508 32.29 3.03 2.97
CA LEU A 508 32.22 1.75 3.65
C LEU A 508 32.12 0.58 2.66
N VAL A 509 32.40 -0.62 3.16
CA VAL A 509 31.94 -1.88 2.57
C VAL A 509 30.84 -2.43 3.47
N HIS A 510 29.61 -2.48 2.97
CA HIS A 510 28.41 -2.87 3.70
C HIS A 510 28.32 -4.39 3.85
N LYS A 511 27.77 -4.88 4.95
CA LYS A 511 27.49 -6.32 5.13
C LYS A 511 26.05 -6.61 4.73
N ILE A 512 25.85 -7.38 3.67
CA ILE A 512 24.53 -7.92 3.31
C ILE A 512 24.57 -9.45 3.48
N GLU A 513 23.74 -10.01 4.36
CA GLU A 513 23.67 -11.45 4.59
C GLU A 513 22.33 -12.01 4.11
N VAL A 514 22.37 -12.94 3.15
CA VAL A 514 21.22 -13.72 2.71
C VAL A 514 21.10 -14.97 3.57
N LYS A 515 19.90 -15.21 4.11
CA LYS A 515 19.51 -16.44 4.77
C LYS A 515 18.53 -17.20 3.88
N MET A 516 18.90 -18.41 3.51
CA MET A 516 18.09 -19.32 2.67
C MET A 516 18.57 -20.74 2.96
N SER A 517 17.68 -21.74 3.00
CA SER A 517 18.15 -23.11 3.29
C SER A 517 19.11 -23.59 2.19
N ASP A 518 20.10 -24.41 2.54
CA ASP A 518 21.08 -24.92 1.57
C ASP A 518 20.40 -25.66 0.42
N ASN A 519 19.26 -26.32 0.65
CA ASN A 519 18.47 -26.94 -0.42
C ASN A 519 17.93 -25.89 -1.39
N ASP A 520 17.30 -24.84 -0.86
CA ASP A 520 16.58 -23.85 -1.66
C ASP A 520 17.57 -22.97 -2.43
N TRP A 521 18.71 -22.63 -1.82
CA TRP A 521 19.83 -21.98 -2.51
C TRP A 521 20.37 -22.84 -3.65
N ASN A 522 20.61 -24.13 -3.41
CA ASN A 522 21.04 -25.05 -4.46
C ASN A 522 19.98 -25.27 -5.55
N ASN A 523 18.69 -25.01 -5.29
CA ASN A 523 17.63 -25.09 -6.29
C ASN A 523 17.52 -23.79 -7.11
N PHE A 524 17.49 -22.64 -6.43
CA PHE A 524 17.59 -21.31 -7.03
C PHE A 524 18.80 -21.19 -7.98
N MET A 525 19.96 -21.67 -7.56
CA MET A 525 21.19 -21.61 -8.35
C MET A 525 21.22 -22.55 -9.57
N LYS A 526 20.33 -23.56 -9.66
CA LYS A 526 20.17 -24.38 -10.89
C LYS A 526 19.45 -23.60 -11.99
N VAL A 527 18.44 -22.82 -11.62
CA VAL A 527 17.64 -21.96 -12.52
C VAL A 527 18.23 -20.54 -12.67
N ALA A 528 19.50 -20.35 -12.30
CA ALA A 528 20.18 -19.06 -12.31
C ALA A 528 20.22 -18.33 -13.68
N GLN A 529 19.97 -19.04 -14.78
CA GLN A 529 19.87 -18.46 -16.13
C GLN A 529 18.46 -17.98 -16.49
N GLU A 530 17.44 -18.33 -15.71
CA GLU A 530 16.02 -18.09 -16.00
C GLU A 530 15.45 -16.82 -15.33
N GLU A 531 16.26 -16.11 -14.52
CA GLU A 531 15.87 -14.90 -13.77
C GLU A 531 14.66 -15.08 -12.83
N GLN A 532 14.33 -16.32 -12.45
CA GLN A 532 13.26 -16.61 -11.49
C GLN A 532 13.54 -15.98 -10.11
N TRP A 533 12.47 -15.56 -9.45
CA TRP A 533 12.50 -15.05 -8.08
C TRP A 533 12.38 -16.20 -7.07
N ALA A 534 13.19 -16.17 -6.02
CA ALA A 534 13.08 -17.02 -4.83
C ALA A 534 12.90 -16.16 -3.56
N PRO A 535 12.19 -16.65 -2.53
CA PRO A 535 12.10 -15.98 -1.23
C PRO A 535 13.36 -16.23 -0.39
N CYS A 536 13.79 -15.21 0.35
CA CYS A 536 14.87 -15.28 1.32
C CYS A 536 14.66 -14.26 2.45
N ASP A 537 15.37 -14.43 3.56
CA ASP A 537 15.52 -13.35 4.53
C ASP A 537 16.87 -12.65 4.28
N VAL A 538 16.94 -11.33 4.43
CA VAL A 538 18.11 -10.51 4.14
C VAL A 538 18.43 -9.62 5.34
N VAL A 539 19.69 -9.64 5.79
CA VAL A 539 20.19 -8.76 6.84
C VAL A 539 21.08 -7.69 6.22
N ILE A 540 20.75 -6.42 6.40
CA ILE A 540 21.49 -5.25 5.89
C ILE A 540 22.15 -4.56 7.09
N ASP A 541 23.49 -4.62 7.18
CA ASP A 541 24.33 -4.07 8.26
C ASP A 541 23.94 -4.46 9.72
N GLY A 542 23.01 -5.41 9.88
CA GLY A 542 22.50 -5.90 11.16
C GLY A 542 20.97 -5.90 11.29
N GLU A 543 20.27 -5.21 10.40
CA GLU A 543 18.81 -5.13 10.36
C GLU A 543 18.20 -6.20 9.45
N GLU A 544 17.20 -6.96 9.92
CA GLU A 544 16.74 -8.20 9.28
C GLU A 544 15.33 -8.08 8.68
N PHE A 545 15.25 -8.29 7.36
CA PHE A 545 14.04 -8.27 6.55
C PHE A 545 13.68 -9.67 6.08
N LYS A 546 12.39 -10.03 6.14
CA LYS A 546 11.92 -11.38 5.80
C LYS A 546 11.18 -11.43 4.48
N ASN A 547 11.11 -12.61 3.87
CA ASN A 547 10.37 -12.84 2.61
C ASN A 547 10.77 -11.89 1.46
N VAL A 548 12.00 -11.40 1.47
CA VAL A 548 12.59 -10.59 0.40
C VAL A 548 12.77 -11.46 -0.84
N GLY A 549 12.47 -10.90 -2.01
CA GLY A 549 12.74 -11.59 -3.27
C GLY A 549 14.18 -11.44 -3.70
N ILE A 550 14.89 -12.54 -3.91
CA ILE A 550 16.16 -12.56 -4.64
C ILE A 550 15.96 -13.15 -6.04
N ARG A 551 16.63 -12.59 -7.04
CA ARG A 551 16.86 -13.26 -8.34
C ARG A 551 18.25 -12.95 -8.89
N THR A 552 18.71 -13.75 -9.85
CA THR A 552 19.85 -13.38 -10.71
C THR A 552 19.44 -12.27 -11.69
N LYS A 553 20.42 -11.47 -12.14
CA LYS A 553 20.21 -10.39 -13.14
C LYS A 553 21.38 -10.27 -14.12
N GLY A 554 21.16 -9.50 -15.18
CA GLY A 554 22.17 -9.15 -16.20
C GLY A 554 22.10 -10.05 -17.42
N ASN A 555 22.68 -9.60 -18.54
CA ASN A 555 22.69 -10.33 -19.81
C ASN A 555 23.99 -11.15 -19.94
N SER A 556 25.05 -10.55 -20.48
CA SER A 556 26.41 -11.14 -20.53
C SER A 556 26.91 -11.56 -19.13
N SER A 557 26.74 -10.67 -18.14
CA SER A 557 27.11 -10.89 -16.73
C SER A 557 26.28 -11.96 -15.99
N ARG A 558 25.34 -12.62 -16.67
CA ARG A 558 24.64 -13.83 -16.24
C ARG A 558 25.01 -15.04 -17.10
N MET A 559 24.91 -14.92 -18.43
CA MET A 559 25.16 -16.02 -19.37
C MET A 559 26.61 -16.53 -19.34
N SER A 560 27.57 -15.70 -18.96
CA SER A 560 29.01 -16.03 -18.97
C SER A 560 29.59 -16.42 -17.60
N VAL A 561 28.78 -16.53 -16.55
CA VAL A 561 29.24 -16.87 -15.18
C VAL A 561 29.47 -18.39 -15.06
N SER A 562 30.69 -18.78 -14.72
CA SER A 562 31.09 -20.20 -14.56
C SER A 562 31.41 -20.61 -13.11
N ASN A 563 31.70 -19.66 -12.22
CA ASN A 563 32.08 -19.89 -10.82
C ASN A 563 30.94 -19.66 -9.80
N GLY A 564 29.73 -19.36 -10.28
CA GLY A 564 28.56 -19.06 -9.46
C GLY A 564 28.46 -17.62 -8.94
N LYS A 565 29.41 -16.72 -9.25
CA LYS A 565 29.33 -15.29 -8.89
C LYS A 565 28.37 -14.53 -9.83
N TYR A 566 27.07 -14.82 -9.74
CA TYR A 566 26.04 -14.07 -10.46
C TYR A 566 25.87 -12.66 -9.87
N SER A 567 25.41 -11.71 -10.68
CA SER A 567 24.79 -10.49 -10.15
C SER A 567 23.40 -10.82 -9.61
N PHE A 568 23.05 -10.24 -8.46
CA PHE A 568 21.75 -10.43 -7.81
C PHE A 568 20.91 -9.16 -7.81
N ARG A 569 19.59 -9.33 -7.75
CA ARG A 569 18.58 -8.27 -7.58
C ARG A 569 17.73 -8.63 -6.37
N PHE A 570 17.60 -7.72 -5.43
CA PHE A 570 16.82 -7.86 -4.21
C PHE A 570 15.62 -6.93 -4.28
N LYS A 571 14.41 -7.50 -4.25
CA LYS A 571 13.15 -6.76 -4.22
C LYS A 571 12.46 -7.02 -2.88
N MET A 572 12.46 -5.99 -2.03
CA MET A 572 11.98 -6.03 -0.66
C MET A 572 10.49 -6.37 -0.60
N ASP A 573 9.69 -5.75 -1.47
CA ASP A 573 8.24 -5.93 -1.55
C ASP A 573 7.80 -7.14 -2.40
N LYS A 574 8.68 -8.11 -2.68
CA LYS A 574 8.36 -9.18 -3.66
C LYS A 574 7.22 -10.08 -3.19
N TYR A 575 7.33 -10.66 -2.00
CA TYR A 575 6.37 -11.63 -1.45
C TYR A 575 5.52 -11.01 -0.33
N ASP A 576 6.12 -10.26 0.58
CA ASP A 576 5.41 -9.31 1.44
C ASP A 576 5.24 -7.97 0.69
N LYS A 577 4.07 -7.32 0.73
CA LYS A 577 3.82 -6.05 0.00
C LYS A 577 4.17 -4.79 0.79
N TYR A 578 4.58 -4.93 2.04
CA TYR A 578 4.83 -3.83 2.99
C TYR A 578 6.22 -3.91 3.64
N THR A 579 7.16 -4.60 2.97
CA THR A 579 8.57 -4.64 3.36
C THR A 579 9.40 -3.70 2.46
N ASN A 580 10.24 -2.86 3.08
CA ASN A 580 11.19 -1.95 2.45
C ASN A 580 12.37 -1.67 3.41
N TYR A 581 13.49 -1.16 2.92
CA TYR A 581 14.60 -0.67 3.77
C TYR A 581 14.58 0.86 3.78
N HIS A 582 13.97 1.48 4.81
CA HIS A 582 13.83 2.94 4.93
C HIS A 582 13.33 3.65 3.64
N GLY A 583 12.35 3.05 2.95
CA GLY A 583 11.80 3.48 1.66
C GLY A 583 12.42 2.83 0.41
N LEU A 584 13.57 2.15 0.53
CA LEU A 584 14.17 1.41 -0.58
C LEU A 584 13.44 0.09 -0.84
N THR A 585 12.80 -0.03 -2.00
CA THR A 585 12.06 -1.24 -2.40
C THR A 585 12.88 -2.22 -3.24
N GLU A 586 13.89 -1.77 -3.98
CA GLU A 586 14.69 -2.65 -4.85
C GLU A 586 16.16 -2.19 -5.01
N PHE A 587 17.10 -3.13 -4.91
CA PHE A 587 18.53 -2.90 -5.14
C PHE A 587 19.21 -4.08 -5.84
N CYS A 588 20.46 -3.88 -6.27
CA CYS A 588 21.29 -4.85 -6.97
C CYS A 588 22.62 -5.07 -6.25
N LEU A 589 23.16 -6.29 -6.35
CA LEU A 589 24.57 -6.60 -6.13
C LEU A 589 25.20 -6.99 -7.48
N ASN A 590 25.99 -6.08 -8.07
CA ASN A 590 26.64 -6.26 -9.36
C ASN A 590 28.00 -6.97 -9.20
N ASN A 591 28.23 -8.00 -10.01
CA ASN A 591 29.32 -8.99 -9.83
C ASN A 591 30.70 -8.59 -10.36
N PHE A 592 30.90 -7.38 -10.87
CA PHE A 592 32.14 -6.97 -11.56
C PHE A 592 32.55 -7.89 -12.74
N TYR A 593 31.58 -8.51 -13.41
CA TYR A 593 31.87 -9.28 -14.62
C TYR A 593 32.50 -8.36 -15.69
N SER A 594 33.68 -8.74 -16.19
CA SER A 594 34.54 -7.92 -17.06
C SER A 594 35.06 -6.60 -16.45
N ASP A 595 35.15 -6.49 -15.12
CA ASP A 595 35.92 -5.42 -14.46
C ASP A 595 36.86 -5.94 -13.37
N ALA A 596 38.14 -6.13 -13.72
CA ALA A 596 39.19 -6.52 -12.77
C ALA A 596 39.56 -5.41 -11.77
N SER A 597 39.18 -4.16 -12.02
CA SER A 597 39.44 -3.03 -11.12
C SER A 597 38.40 -2.90 -9.99
N CYS A 598 37.21 -3.49 -10.19
CA CYS A 598 36.00 -3.24 -9.40
C CYS A 598 35.52 -1.78 -9.32
N MET A 599 36.05 -0.86 -10.13
CA MET A 599 35.84 0.59 -9.99
C MET A 599 35.14 1.26 -11.16
N ARG A 600 34.88 0.58 -12.28
CA ARG A 600 34.37 1.21 -13.52
C ARG A 600 33.02 1.90 -13.35
N ASP A 601 32.06 1.21 -12.72
CA ASP A 601 30.77 1.80 -12.36
C ASP A 601 30.95 2.99 -11.40
N THR A 602 31.69 2.80 -10.31
CA THR A 602 31.90 3.82 -9.25
C THR A 602 32.53 5.11 -9.80
N ILE A 603 33.52 5.02 -10.69
CA ILE A 603 34.14 6.20 -11.32
C ILE A 603 33.12 7.00 -12.14
N CYS A 604 32.24 6.32 -12.88
CA CYS A 604 31.23 6.98 -13.70
C CYS A 604 30.08 7.55 -12.87
N TYR A 605 29.66 6.85 -11.81
CA TYR A 605 28.65 7.35 -10.89
C TYR A 605 29.17 8.55 -10.06
N ASP A 606 30.42 8.53 -9.59
CA ASP A 606 31.10 9.70 -9.00
C ASP A 606 31.12 10.89 -9.96
N ALA A 607 31.34 10.65 -11.25
CA ALA A 607 31.30 11.70 -12.28
C ALA A 607 29.88 12.26 -12.50
N MET A 608 28.84 11.43 -12.44
CA MET A 608 27.44 11.90 -12.46
C MET A 608 27.12 12.72 -11.21
N TYR A 609 27.49 12.26 -10.01
CA TYR A 609 27.25 13.00 -8.76
C TYR A 609 28.00 14.35 -8.73
N THR A 610 29.21 14.40 -9.29
CA THR A 610 30.07 15.61 -9.34
C THR A 610 29.44 16.79 -10.07
N ILE A 611 28.55 16.53 -11.03
CA ILE A 611 27.91 17.55 -11.87
C ILE A 611 26.40 17.66 -11.63
N ASP A 612 25.88 17.10 -10.55
CA ASP A 612 24.44 16.99 -10.23
C ASP A 612 23.64 16.31 -11.37
N GLY A 613 24.16 15.19 -11.89
CA GLY A 613 23.50 14.33 -12.86
C GLY A 613 22.58 13.29 -12.20
N VAL A 614 21.48 12.94 -12.88
CA VAL A 614 20.52 11.96 -12.34
C VAL A 614 21.07 10.54 -12.53
N ALA A 615 21.27 9.82 -11.43
CA ALA A 615 21.79 8.46 -11.43
C ALA A 615 21.38 7.70 -10.16
N PRO A 616 21.44 6.35 -10.18
CA PRO A 616 21.35 5.53 -8.98
C PRO A 616 22.45 5.82 -7.96
N ARG A 617 22.17 5.57 -6.68
CA ARG A 617 23.17 5.54 -5.60
C ARG A 617 23.96 4.21 -5.61
N THR A 618 25.24 4.25 -5.22
CA THR A 618 26.14 3.07 -5.21
C THR A 618 27.07 3.02 -3.99
N SER A 619 27.51 1.83 -3.63
CA SER A 619 28.52 1.53 -2.61
C SER A 619 29.13 0.14 -2.86
N TYR A 620 29.99 -0.33 -1.95
CA TYR A 620 30.54 -1.68 -1.99
C TYR A 620 29.92 -2.55 -0.90
N SER A 621 29.83 -3.86 -1.11
CA SER A 621 29.32 -4.80 -0.11
C SER A 621 30.00 -6.16 -0.16
N ASP A 622 30.25 -6.73 1.02
CA ASP A 622 30.46 -8.18 1.17
C ASP A 622 29.10 -8.86 1.31
N MET A 623 28.77 -9.72 0.34
CA MET A 623 27.61 -10.60 0.44
C MET A 623 27.98 -11.84 1.25
N TYR A 624 27.18 -12.16 2.26
CA TYR A 624 27.22 -13.40 3.02
C TYR A 624 26.02 -14.29 2.65
N LEU A 625 26.20 -15.60 2.76
CA LEU A 625 25.15 -16.62 2.67
C LEU A 625 25.26 -17.50 3.92
N ASN A 626 24.19 -17.58 4.73
CA ASN A 626 24.15 -18.39 5.95
C ASN A 626 25.40 -18.18 6.85
N GLY A 627 25.75 -16.91 7.11
CA GLY A 627 26.93 -16.51 7.88
C GLY A 627 28.31 -16.72 7.22
N GLN A 628 28.40 -17.28 6.01
CA GLN A 628 29.66 -17.46 5.27
C GLN A 628 29.83 -16.41 4.19
N LEU A 629 31.05 -15.88 3.99
CA LEU A 629 31.33 -14.93 2.91
C LEU A 629 31.07 -15.60 1.54
N TYR A 630 30.10 -15.05 0.79
CA TYR A 630 29.78 -15.53 -0.54
C TYR A 630 30.69 -14.89 -1.59
N SER A 631 30.78 -13.56 -1.61
CA SER A 631 31.59 -12.79 -2.57
C SER A 631 31.54 -11.29 -2.28
N PHE A 632 32.51 -10.53 -2.80
CA PHE A 632 32.52 -9.07 -2.81
C PHE A 632 31.73 -8.51 -4.01
N TYR A 633 30.99 -7.41 -3.84
CA TYR A 633 30.04 -6.86 -4.81
C TYR A 633 30.01 -5.33 -4.82
N LEU A 634 29.54 -4.74 -5.93
CA LEU A 634 29.04 -3.37 -5.95
C LEU A 634 27.55 -3.40 -5.57
N ALA A 635 27.19 -2.71 -4.50
CA ALA A 635 25.79 -2.45 -4.17
C ALA A 635 25.31 -1.23 -4.98
N CYS A 636 24.16 -1.36 -5.63
CA CYS A 636 23.61 -0.33 -6.52
C CYS A 636 22.10 -0.26 -6.35
N GLU A 637 21.57 0.93 -6.16
CA GLU A 637 20.13 1.21 -6.25
C GLU A 637 19.60 0.74 -7.61
N GLN A 638 18.44 0.09 -7.62
CA GLN A 638 17.83 -0.35 -8.88
C GLN A 638 16.91 0.78 -9.42
N PRO A 639 17.21 1.40 -10.57
CA PRO A 639 16.26 2.31 -11.23
C PRO A 639 14.93 1.61 -11.49
N GLY A 640 13.87 2.25 -11.00
CA GLY A 640 12.55 1.72 -10.66
C GLY A 640 11.89 2.67 -9.67
N THR A 641 10.90 2.20 -8.90
CA THR A 641 10.05 3.01 -8.01
C THR A 641 10.81 4.00 -7.13
N THR A 642 11.66 3.55 -6.20
CA THR A 642 12.38 4.45 -5.26
C THR A 642 13.25 5.50 -5.96
N LEU A 643 13.85 5.19 -7.12
CA LEU A 643 14.62 6.17 -7.89
C LEU A 643 13.71 7.19 -8.57
N ALA A 644 12.59 6.76 -9.15
CA ALA A 644 11.63 7.67 -9.74
C ALA A 644 11.03 8.60 -8.67
N GLU A 645 10.61 8.04 -7.53
CA GLU A 645 10.07 8.76 -6.39
C GLU A 645 11.07 9.75 -5.76
N ARG A 646 12.39 9.60 -5.97
CA ARG A 646 13.40 10.62 -5.60
C ARG A 646 13.30 11.91 -6.43
N TYR A 647 12.88 11.82 -7.69
CA TYR A 647 12.89 12.97 -8.62
C TYR A 647 11.49 13.43 -9.06
N ALA A 648 10.46 12.58 -8.92
CA ALA A 648 9.06 12.91 -9.20
C ALA A 648 8.57 14.05 -8.27
N ILE A 649 8.12 15.16 -8.86
CA ILE A 649 7.59 16.33 -8.14
C ILE A 649 6.08 16.55 -8.34
N ASP A 650 5.43 15.71 -9.13
CA ASP A 650 4.00 15.73 -9.47
C ASP A 650 3.48 14.30 -9.71
N ASP A 651 2.19 14.18 -10.03
CA ASP A 651 1.54 12.90 -10.34
C ASP A 651 1.84 12.41 -11.77
N ASP A 652 2.05 13.34 -12.71
CA ASP A 652 2.38 13.11 -14.13
C ASP A 652 3.88 12.83 -14.31
N SER A 653 4.40 11.89 -13.51
CA SER A 653 5.83 11.59 -13.36
C SER A 653 6.13 10.14 -13.71
N ASP A 654 6.85 9.90 -14.82
CA ASP A 654 7.17 8.56 -15.32
C ASP A 654 8.68 8.25 -15.31
N LEU A 655 9.03 6.97 -15.18
CA LEU A 655 10.38 6.47 -15.45
C LEU A 655 10.36 5.47 -16.60
N TYR A 656 11.09 5.78 -17.67
CA TYR A 656 11.24 4.95 -18.86
C TYR A 656 12.63 4.31 -18.91
N LYS A 657 12.71 3.02 -19.27
CA LYS A 657 13.97 2.30 -19.51
C LYS A 657 14.21 2.11 -21.00
N ALA A 658 15.41 2.42 -21.50
CA ALA A 658 15.85 1.99 -22.84
C ALA A 658 15.91 0.45 -22.95
N THR A 659 15.25 -0.14 -23.96
CA THR A 659 15.23 -1.59 -24.21
C THR A 659 15.53 -1.96 -25.66
N GLU A 660 16.05 -3.17 -25.85
CA GLU A 660 16.26 -3.81 -27.15
C GLU A 660 15.02 -4.62 -27.55
N ARG A 661 14.52 -4.46 -28.78
CA ARG A 661 13.42 -5.26 -29.32
C ARG A 661 13.95 -6.21 -30.41
N SER A 662 14.30 -7.43 -30.00
CA SER A 662 14.86 -8.49 -30.88
C SER A 662 14.08 -8.69 -32.18
N ASN A 663 12.74 -8.71 -32.13
CA ASN A 663 11.86 -8.90 -33.28
C ASN A 663 11.93 -7.78 -34.35
N GLN A 664 12.64 -6.67 -34.09
CA GLN A 664 12.91 -5.60 -35.05
C GLN A 664 14.33 -5.67 -35.64
N GLY A 665 15.06 -6.76 -35.38
CA GLY A 665 16.46 -6.90 -35.77
C GLY A 665 17.45 -6.33 -34.75
N GLY A 666 17.13 -6.40 -33.45
CA GLY A 666 18.10 -6.18 -32.38
C GLY A 666 18.90 -7.47 -32.10
N GLY A 667 20.19 -7.35 -31.83
CA GLY A 667 21.00 -8.44 -31.28
C GLY A 667 22.51 -8.20 -31.43
N LEU A 668 23.31 -9.02 -30.74
CA LEU A 668 24.78 -8.94 -30.66
C LEU A 668 25.54 -8.89 -32.01
N PHE A 669 24.87 -9.21 -33.13
CA PHE A 669 25.42 -9.21 -34.48
C PHE A 669 24.67 -8.29 -35.46
N SER A 670 23.74 -7.47 -34.97
CA SER A 670 22.93 -6.53 -35.73
C SER A 670 23.23 -5.10 -35.26
N PHE A 671 24.23 -4.48 -35.89
CA PHE A 671 24.83 -3.23 -35.41
C PHE A 671 23.99 -2.00 -35.71
N GLY A 672 23.13 -1.65 -34.75
CA GLY A 672 22.40 -0.39 -34.70
C GLY A 672 21.19 -0.31 -35.64
N GLY A 673 20.41 0.76 -35.45
CA GLY A 673 19.11 0.95 -36.10
C GLY A 673 17.99 1.03 -35.07
N ASP A 674 16.76 1.18 -35.56
CA ASP A 674 15.59 1.49 -34.73
C ASP A 674 14.97 0.26 -34.04
N SER A 675 15.75 -0.79 -33.82
CA SER A 675 15.47 -1.89 -32.87
C SER A 675 15.93 -1.58 -31.44
N TYR A 676 16.64 -0.46 -31.27
CA TYR A 676 17.12 0.12 -30.02
C TYR A 676 16.47 1.49 -29.77
N SER A 677 16.78 2.11 -28.62
CA SER A 677 16.22 3.40 -28.19
C SER A 677 16.96 4.60 -28.83
N THR A 678 16.93 4.70 -30.15
CA THR A 678 17.71 5.68 -30.95
C THR A 678 17.18 7.13 -30.92
N PHE A 679 15.86 7.30 -30.73
CA PHE A 679 15.10 8.54 -30.91
C PHE A 679 15.09 9.14 -32.32
N THR A 680 15.34 8.35 -33.38
CA THR A 680 15.06 8.78 -34.77
C THR A 680 13.55 8.97 -35.01
N SER A 681 13.17 9.64 -36.10
CA SER A 681 11.76 9.78 -36.51
C SER A 681 11.07 8.45 -36.85
N SER A 682 11.82 7.38 -37.11
CA SER A 682 11.30 6.04 -37.41
C SER A 682 11.29 5.09 -36.21
N MET A 683 11.88 5.48 -35.08
CA MET A 683 11.87 4.68 -33.85
C MET A 683 10.44 4.57 -33.27
N PRO A 684 9.97 3.35 -32.94
CA PRO A 684 8.79 3.18 -32.10
C PRO A 684 9.15 3.48 -30.63
N VAL A 685 8.35 4.29 -29.94
CA VAL A 685 8.60 4.64 -28.52
C VAL A 685 8.51 3.44 -27.57
N SER A 686 7.85 2.36 -27.99
CA SER A 686 7.86 1.07 -27.31
C SER A 686 9.21 0.33 -27.36
N ASN A 687 10.28 0.92 -27.92
CA ASN A 687 11.67 0.57 -27.60
C ASN A 687 12.16 1.17 -26.27
N LEU A 688 11.26 1.76 -25.50
CA LEU A 688 11.41 2.00 -24.09
C LEU A 688 10.28 1.27 -23.34
N ASP A 689 10.59 0.79 -22.14
CA ASP A 689 9.59 0.26 -21.21
C ASP A 689 9.26 1.31 -20.14
N LEU A 690 7.98 1.52 -19.83
CA LEU A 690 7.54 2.17 -18.59
C LEU A 690 7.98 1.33 -17.36
N LYS A 691 8.39 1.99 -16.27
CA LYS A 691 8.86 1.39 -15.01
C LYS A 691 8.34 2.07 -13.73
N PHE A 692 7.79 3.26 -13.85
CA PHE A 692 7.06 4.04 -12.86
C PHE A 692 6.22 5.07 -13.62
N GLY A 693 5.13 5.58 -13.05
CA GLY A 693 4.15 6.43 -13.72
C GLY A 693 3.05 5.64 -14.44
N ASP A 694 2.16 6.34 -15.16
CA ASP A 694 0.97 5.78 -15.81
C ASP A 694 0.78 6.18 -17.30
N ASP A 695 1.81 6.74 -17.96
CA ASP A 695 1.82 6.94 -19.43
C ASP A 695 1.96 5.61 -20.20
N GLU A 696 0.98 4.71 -20.06
CA GLU A 696 0.91 3.42 -20.76
C GLU A 696 0.92 3.57 -22.30
N GLN A 697 0.55 4.75 -22.81
CA GLN A 697 0.51 5.09 -24.23
C GLN A 697 1.82 5.72 -24.74
N LEU A 698 2.81 5.98 -23.86
CA LEU A 698 4.13 6.55 -24.15
C LEU A 698 4.04 7.90 -24.89
N THR A 699 3.02 8.70 -24.56
CA THR A 699 2.72 10.01 -25.14
C THR A 699 3.83 11.02 -24.90
N HIS A 700 4.40 11.08 -23.70
CA HIS A 700 5.49 11.99 -23.36
C HIS A 700 6.77 11.64 -24.15
N LEU A 701 7.01 10.35 -24.41
CA LEU A 701 8.11 9.90 -25.27
C LEU A 701 7.89 10.24 -26.75
N GLU A 702 6.64 10.16 -27.24
CA GLU A 702 6.32 10.48 -28.64
C GLU A 702 6.45 11.98 -28.91
N GLU A 703 6.11 12.85 -27.95
CA GLU A 703 6.42 14.28 -28.02
C GLU A 703 7.94 14.51 -28.05
N LEU A 704 8.71 13.95 -27.09
CA LEU A 704 10.17 14.09 -27.06
C LEU A 704 10.82 13.69 -28.38
N LYS A 705 10.43 12.53 -28.93
CA LYS A 705 10.91 12.01 -30.23
C LYS A 705 10.51 12.91 -31.39
N THR A 706 9.29 13.47 -31.37
CA THR A 706 8.80 14.39 -32.40
C THR A 706 9.55 15.72 -32.38
N GLU A 707 9.77 16.31 -31.21
CA GLU A 707 10.39 17.63 -31.06
C GLU A 707 11.93 17.59 -31.26
N ILE A 708 12.64 16.60 -30.72
CA ILE A 708 14.10 16.48 -30.94
C ILE A 708 14.47 16.30 -32.42
N ASN A 709 13.56 15.74 -33.21
CA ASN A 709 13.79 15.58 -34.65
C ASN A 709 13.67 16.87 -35.45
N LYS A 710 12.97 17.89 -34.93
CA LYS A 710 12.87 19.24 -35.51
C LYS A 710 14.04 20.18 -35.15
N LEU A 711 14.85 19.81 -34.15
CA LEU A 711 15.91 20.68 -33.62
C LEU A 711 17.00 20.98 -34.66
N THR A 712 17.39 22.26 -34.75
CA THR A 712 18.50 22.75 -35.58
C THR A 712 19.27 23.85 -34.85
N PRO A 713 20.55 24.11 -35.18
CA PRO A 713 21.33 25.18 -34.53
C PRO A 713 20.74 26.60 -34.64
N GLN A 714 19.79 26.82 -35.57
CA GLN A 714 19.09 28.10 -35.76
C GLN A 714 17.68 28.12 -35.12
N ASN A 715 17.12 26.96 -34.79
CA ASN A 715 15.84 26.81 -34.11
C ASN A 715 15.92 25.60 -33.16
N TYR A 716 16.14 25.87 -31.88
CA TYR A 716 16.37 24.87 -30.83
C TYR A 716 15.66 25.18 -29.52
N LYS A 717 15.54 26.45 -29.11
CA LYS A 717 15.02 26.86 -27.78
C LYS A 717 13.64 26.31 -27.41
N PHE A 718 12.82 25.86 -28.36
CA PHE A 718 11.55 25.18 -28.06
C PHE A 718 11.74 23.87 -27.29
N ILE A 719 12.89 23.21 -27.43
CA ILE A 719 13.20 21.93 -26.77
C ILE A 719 13.33 22.07 -25.24
N GLU A 720 13.64 23.27 -24.75
CA GLU A 720 13.75 23.57 -23.31
C GLU A 720 12.41 23.48 -22.57
N ASN A 721 11.29 23.39 -23.31
CA ASN A 721 9.96 23.12 -22.75
C ASN A 721 9.67 21.62 -22.59
N ILE A 722 10.37 20.75 -23.35
CA ILE A 722 10.10 19.30 -23.46
C ILE A 722 11.10 18.47 -22.64
N MET A 723 12.31 18.99 -22.45
CA MET A 723 13.38 18.32 -21.73
C MET A 723 14.29 19.32 -21.00
N ASP A 724 14.88 18.87 -19.90
CA ASP A 724 15.99 19.55 -19.28
C ASP A 724 17.28 19.29 -20.06
N VAL A 725 17.61 20.23 -20.96
CA VAL A 725 18.85 20.18 -21.74
C VAL A 725 20.10 19.99 -20.85
N PRO A 726 20.28 20.70 -19.71
CA PRO A 726 21.40 20.45 -18.79
C PRO A 726 21.57 18.98 -18.41
N SER A 727 20.51 18.28 -17.99
CA SER A 727 20.53 16.86 -17.61
C SER A 727 21.07 15.95 -18.72
N PHE A 728 20.63 16.14 -19.96
CA PHE A 728 21.12 15.37 -21.10
C PHE A 728 22.60 15.67 -21.41
N LEU A 729 23.01 16.95 -21.33
CA LEU A 729 24.40 17.35 -21.54
C LEU A 729 25.33 16.79 -20.45
N LYS A 730 24.87 16.66 -19.19
CA LYS A 730 25.60 16.01 -18.10
C LYS A 730 25.84 14.52 -18.38
N GLY A 731 24.81 13.78 -18.76
CA GLY A 731 24.93 12.36 -19.14
C GLY A 731 25.88 12.14 -20.33
N PHE A 732 25.79 13.02 -21.34
CA PHE A 732 26.72 13.05 -22.46
C PHE A 732 28.17 13.35 -22.02
N ALA A 733 28.38 14.29 -21.09
CA ALA A 733 29.72 14.60 -20.57
C ALA A 733 30.35 13.39 -19.88
N VAL A 734 29.62 12.68 -19.02
CA VAL A 734 30.14 11.46 -18.36
C VAL A 734 30.43 10.34 -19.37
N ASN A 735 29.50 10.05 -20.29
CA ASN A 735 29.72 9.03 -21.32
C ASN A 735 30.93 9.36 -22.22
N SER A 736 31.14 10.65 -22.51
CA SER A 736 32.26 11.14 -23.32
C SER A 736 33.61 11.14 -22.60
N VAL A 737 33.65 11.55 -21.33
CA VAL A 737 34.90 11.57 -20.55
C VAL A 737 35.32 10.15 -20.13
N MET A 738 34.38 9.30 -19.72
CA MET A 738 34.68 7.93 -19.27
C MET A 738 34.65 6.87 -20.40
N CYS A 739 34.40 7.30 -21.63
CA CYS A 739 34.25 6.45 -22.81
C CYS A 739 33.23 5.32 -22.64
N ASN A 740 32.09 5.58 -21.98
CA ASN A 740 30.99 4.62 -21.92
C ASN A 740 30.19 4.64 -23.23
N TYR A 741 30.47 3.66 -24.09
CA TYR A 741 29.84 3.50 -25.39
C TYR A 741 28.99 2.22 -25.51
N ASP A 742 28.79 1.48 -24.42
CA ASP A 742 27.69 0.52 -24.33
C ASP A 742 26.39 1.26 -23.94
N SER A 743 26.10 2.37 -24.63
CA SER A 743 25.20 3.45 -24.16
C SER A 743 24.46 4.14 -25.32
N TYR A 744 23.68 5.20 -25.06
CA TYR A 744 23.16 6.10 -26.10
C TYR A 744 24.26 6.62 -27.04
N ASN A 745 25.43 6.94 -26.50
CA ASN A 745 26.52 7.62 -27.20
C ASN A 745 27.34 6.69 -28.11
N GLY A 746 27.19 5.38 -27.97
CA GLY A 746 27.85 4.38 -28.82
C GLY A 746 26.96 3.80 -29.92
N SER A 747 27.38 2.66 -30.48
CA SER A 747 26.75 2.01 -31.64
C SER A 747 25.36 1.41 -31.37
N LEU A 748 25.04 1.04 -30.12
CA LEU A 748 23.79 0.34 -29.79
C LEU A 748 22.62 1.26 -29.44
N ALA A 749 22.81 2.29 -28.61
CA ALA A 749 21.73 3.13 -28.04
C ALA A 749 20.77 2.43 -27.06
N HIS A 750 21.36 1.81 -26.04
CA HIS A 750 20.67 1.27 -24.85
C HIS A 750 21.35 1.74 -23.55
N ASN A 751 21.09 1.07 -22.43
CA ASN A 751 21.70 1.35 -21.11
C ASN A 751 21.59 2.81 -20.64
N TYR A 752 20.39 3.37 -20.76
CA TYR A 752 20.01 4.61 -20.07
C TYR A 752 18.55 4.51 -19.66
N TYR A 753 18.14 5.41 -18.78
CA TYR A 753 16.75 5.66 -18.46
C TYR A 753 16.42 7.13 -18.76
N LEU A 754 15.15 7.44 -18.94
CA LEU A 754 14.62 8.80 -18.94
C LEU A 754 13.60 8.90 -17.80
N ILE A 755 13.58 10.02 -17.07
CA ILE A 755 12.47 10.34 -16.17
C ILE A 755 11.75 11.57 -16.71
N TYR A 756 10.43 11.52 -16.80
CA TYR A 756 9.56 12.67 -17.04
C TYR A 756 9.01 13.16 -15.71
N THR A 757 9.07 14.47 -15.45
CA THR A 757 8.49 15.12 -14.27
C THR A 757 8.50 16.64 -14.47
N GLY A 758 7.60 17.39 -13.84
CA GLY A 758 7.55 18.86 -14.00
C GLY A 758 7.29 19.33 -15.43
N GLY A 759 6.67 18.47 -16.24
CA GLY A 759 6.45 18.68 -17.68
C GLY A 759 7.69 18.44 -18.57
N LYS A 760 8.76 17.80 -18.08
CA LYS A 760 10.02 17.64 -18.83
C LYS A 760 10.70 16.29 -18.65
N HIS A 761 11.38 15.83 -19.70
CA HIS A 761 12.32 14.71 -19.64
C HIS A 761 13.69 15.09 -19.09
N TYR A 762 14.29 14.18 -18.32
CA TYR A 762 15.65 14.23 -17.77
C TYR A 762 16.37 12.92 -18.11
N PHE A 763 17.69 12.98 -18.35
CA PHE A 763 18.52 11.82 -18.65
C PHE A 763 19.05 11.16 -17.38
N VAL A 764 18.93 9.83 -17.28
CA VAL A 764 19.34 9.03 -16.12
C VAL A 764 20.43 8.03 -16.53
N GLY A 765 21.61 8.15 -15.91
CA GLY A 765 22.78 7.30 -16.20
C GLY A 765 22.65 5.88 -15.65
N TRP A 766 23.06 4.87 -16.42
CA TRP A 766 22.93 3.45 -16.09
C TRP A 766 24.03 2.59 -16.76
N ASP A 767 24.26 1.37 -16.23
CA ASP A 767 25.25 0.35 -16.66
C ASP A 767 26.58 0.95 -17.20
N TYR A 768 27.48 1.27 -16.26
CA TYR A 768 28.78 1.87 -16.54
C TYR A 768 29.95 0.87 -16.50
N ASN A 769 29.66 -0.41 -16.25
CA ASN A 769 30.64 -1.48 -16.09
C ASN A 769 31.59 -1.67 -17.30
N LEU A 770 31.15 -1.38 -18.52
CA LEU A 770 31.95 -1.48 -19.75
C LEU A 770 32.68 -0.18 -20.16
N SER A 771 32.67 0.85 -19.32
CA SER A 771 33.46 2.08 -19.48
C SER A 771 34.99 1.84 -19.44
N LEU A 772 35.77 2.91 -19.66
CA LEU A 772 37.23 2.92 -19.46
C LEU A 772 37.95 1.74 -20.16
N GLY A 773 37.60 1.52 -21.43
CA GLY A 773 38.23 0.54 -22.31
C GLY A 773 37.81 -0.93 -22.11
N ALA A 774 36.67 -1.20 -21.45
CA ALA A 774 36.13 -2.55 -21.33
C ALA A 774 35.13 -2.93 -22.45
N PHE A 775 34.51 -1.97 -23.13
CA PHE A 775 33.60 -2.19 -24.27
C PHE A 775 34.34 -2.52 -25.60
N MET A 776 33.57 -2.74 -26.68
CA MET A 776 34.06 -2.88 -28.06
C MET A 776 35.02 -1.75 -28.45
N GLY A 777 36.15 -2.12 -29.07
CA GLY A 777 37.26 -1.21 -29.36
C GLY A 777 38.31 -1.14 -28.26
N GLY A 778 38.00 -1.55 -27.03
CA GLY A 778 38.98 -1.65 -25.93
C GLY A 778 39.68 -0.32 -25.65
N THR A 779 41.01 -0.33 -25.60
CA THR A 779 41.81 0.88 -25.34
C THR A 779 41.73 1.92 -26.44
N ASP A 780 41.34 1.56 -27.67
CA ASP A 780 41.23 2.51 -28.80
C ASP A 780 40.08 3.52 -28.60
N ALA A 781 39.09 3.18 -27.76
CA ALA A 781 38.01 4.08 -27.35
C ALA A 781 38.50 5.33 -26.60
N VAL A 782 39.74 5.35 -26.10
CA VAL A 782 40.38 6.54 -25.50
C VAL A 782 40.47 7.71 -26.49
N ASN A 783 40.48 7.43 -27.80
CA ASN A 783 40.57 8.41 -28.89
C ASN A 783 39.19 8.88 -29.41
N SER A 784 38.09 8.51 -28.76
CA SER A 784 36.74 8.92 -29.17
C SER A 784 36.58 10.45 -29.19
N ASP A 785 35.78 10.98 -30.12
CA ASP A 785 35.65 12.43 -30.26
C ASP A 785 34.81 13.05 -29.12
N VAL A 786 35.49 13.77 -28.24
CA VAL A 786 34.86 14.51 -27.14
C VAL A 786 33.97 15.67 -27.64
N LYS A 787 34.05 16.10 -28.91
CA LYS A 787 33.24 17.22 -29.42
C LYS A 787 31.86 16.78 -29.86
N THR A 788 31.76 15.67 -30.58
CA THR A 788 30.47 15.04 -30.93
C THR A 788 29.90 14.18 -29.81
N SER A 789 30.71 13.76 -28.83
CA SER A 789 30.32 12.82 -27.78
C SER A 789 29.83 11.47 -28.32
N LEU A 790 30.30 11.07 -29.51
CA LEU A 790 29.91 9.82 -30.17
C LEU A 790 31.13 8.92 -30.45
N TYR A 791 30.90 7.62 -30.47
CA TYR A 791 31.88 6.62 -30.89
C TYR A 791 31.18 5.49 -31.66
N GLN A 792 31.65 5.19 -32.88
CA GLN A 792 31.03 4.21 -33.78
C GLN A 792 29.53 4.47 -34.05
N ALA A 793 29.13 5.75 -34.02
CA ALA A 793 27.77 6.24 -34.27
C ALA A 793 27.80 7.61 -34.94
N GLU A 794 26.72 7.97 -35.64
CA GLU A 794 26.59 9.23 -36.39
C GLU A 794 25.35 10.03 -35.92
N ILE A 795 25.40 11.36 -36.01
CA ILE A 795 24.43 12.27 -35.38
C ILE A 795 22.99 12.08 -35.89
N GLN A 796 22.79 11.73 -37.17
CA GLN A 796 21.46 11.44 -37.70
C GLN A 796 20.81 10.20 -37.08
N ASN A 797 21.60 9.27 -36.57
CA ASN A 797 21.14 8.08 -35.86
C ASN A 797 21.03 8.32 -34.33
N ARG A 798 21.38 9.53 -33.86
CA ARG A 798 21.44 9.93 -32.44
C ARG A 798 20.90 11.36 -32.24
N PRO A 799 19.59 11.64 -32.41
CA PRO A 799 19.09 13.02 -32.43
C PRO A 799 19.36 13.86 -31.18
N PHE A 800 19.56 13.29 -29.98
CA PHE A 800 20.01 14.08 -28.82
C PHE A 800 21.43 14.67 -29.02
N ALA A 801 22.30 14.06 -29.84
CA ALA A 801 23.61 14.61 -30.18
C ALA A 801 23.53 15.90 -31.03
N LYS A 802 22.36 16.24 -31.60
CA LYS A 802 22.13 17.56 -32.23
C LYS A 802 22.23 18.71 -31.22
N LEU A 803 22.03 18.46 -29.92
CA LEU A 803 22.19 19.47 -28.87
C LEU A 803 23.62 20.06 -28.87
N LEU A 804 24.63 19.23 -29.12
CA LEU A 804 26.04 19.66 -29.21
C LEU A 804 26.37 20.46 -30.49
N GLN A 805 25.41 20.60 -31.41
CA GLN A 805 25.53 21.50 -32.57
C GLN A 805 25.04 22.93 -32.26
N VAL A 806 24.40 23.15 -31.10
CA VAL A 806 24.00 24.47 -30.59
C VAL A 806 25.16 25.05 -29.77
N PRO A 807 25.72 26.22 -30.12
CA PRO A 807 26.90 26.76 -29.43
C PRO A 807 26.71 26.96 -27.92
N GLU A 808 25.55 27.48 -27.49
CA GLU A 808 25.21 27.70 -26.07
C GLU A 808 25.24 26.38 -25.26
N TYR A 809 24.65 25.32 -25.81
CA TYR A 809 24.61 24.00 -25.18
C TYR A 809 25.99 23.31 -25.22
N TYR A 810 26.75 23.53 -26.30
CA TYR A 810 28.13 23.02 -26.40
C TYR A 810 29.04 23.65 -25.33
N ASP A 811 28.92 24.96 -25.08
CA ASP A 811 29.67 25.65 -24.03
C ASP A 811 29.29 25.13 -22.61
N MET A 812 28.00 24.81 -22.38
CA MET A 812 27.55 24.18 -21.12
C MET A 812 28.11 22.77 -20.94
N TYR A 813 28.04 21.93 -21.98
CA TYR A 813 28.64 20.59 -22.01
C TYR A 813 30.16 20.63 -21.76
N VAL A 814 30.85 21.59 -22.37
CA VAL A 814 32.27 21.87 -22.12
C VAL A 814 32.54 22.27 -20.66
N GLY A 815 31.60 22.95 -20.00
CA GLY A 815 31.62 23.18 -18.55
C GLY A 815 31.65 21.87 -17.78
N TYR A 816 30.63 21.02 -17.96
CA TYR A 816 30.54 19.72 -17.26
C TYR A 816 31.74 18.81 -17.53
N VAL A 817 32.29 18.81 -18.76
CA VAL A 817 33.53 18.09 -19.08
C VAL A 817 34.71 18.60 -18.22
N LYS A 818 34.87 19.91 -18.02
CA LYS A 818 35.90 20.46 -17.14
C LYS A 818 35.68 20.10 -15.68
N ASP A 819 34.45 20.12 -15.20
CA ASP A 819 34.15 19.81 -13.80
C ASP A 819 34.46 18.35 -13.47
N ILE A 820 34.19 17.42 -14.41
CA ILE A 820 34.68 16.04 -14.34
C ILE A 820 36.22 16.00 -14.34
N LEU A 821 36.91 16.64 -15.31
CA LEU A 821 38.38 16.65 -15.34
C LEU A 821 39.01 17.19 -14.05
N ASN A 822 38.40 18.20 -13.42
CA ASN A 822 38.82 18.77 -12.15
C ASN A 822 38.68 17.76 -11.00
N ARG A 823 37.54 17.05 -10.90
CA ARG A 823 37.25 16.05 -9.87
C ARG A 823 38.25 14.88 -9.84
N PHE A 824 38.72 14.48 -11.02
CA PHE A 824 39.65 13.38 -11.22
C PHE A 824 41.07 13.86 -11.58
N SER A 825 41.41 15.11 -11.28
CA SER A 825 42.67 15.75 -11.70
C SER A 825 43.96 15.07 -11.22
N ASP A 826 43.88 14.26 -10.17
CA ASP A 826 44.87 13.21 -9.85
C ASP A 826 44.20 11.82 -9.86
N PRO A 827 44.26 11.08 -11.00
CA PRO A 827 43.73 9.73 -11.10
C PRO A 827 44.47 8.70 -10.24
N GLU A 828 45.74 8.95 -9.88
CA GLU A 828 46.54 8.05 -9.04
C GLU A 828 46.08 8.15 -7.58
N GLN A 829 45.89 9.37 -7.06
CA GLN A 829 45.33 9.59 -5.73
C GLN A 829 43.91 9.03 -5.66
N TYR A 830 43.02 9.41 -6.58
CA TYR A 830 41.63 8.96 -6.59
C TYR A 830 41.52 7.43 -6.54
N ALA A 831 42.30 6.73 -7.37
CA ALA A 831 42.30 5.27 -7.36
C ALA A 831 42.82 4.69 -6.04
N SER A 832 43.88 5.27 -5.48
CA SER A 832 44.48 4.79 -4.22
C SER A 832 43.52 4.87 -3.02
N GLU A 833 42.62 5.85 -2.98
CA GLU A 833 41.62 6.00 -1.91
C GLU A 833 40.62 4.83 -1.91
N TYR A 834 40.05 4.49 -3.07
CA TYR A 834 39.16 3.34 -3.21
C TYR A 834 39.89 1.99 -3.09
N VAL A 835 41.09 1.84 -3.65
CA VAL A 835 41.93 0.63 -3.49
C VAL A 835 42.20 0.35 -2.00
N SER A 836 42.46 1.39 -1.20
CA SER A 836 42.69 1.25 0.24
C SER A 836 41.45 0.72 0.99
N LEU A 837 40.24 1.01 0.50
CA LEU A 837 38.97 0.48 1.03
C LEU A 837 38.72 -0.95 0.55
N ILE A 838 38.77 -1.21 -0.77
CA ILE A 838 38.21 -2.44 -1.35
C ILE A 838 39.19 -3.61 -1.47
N ARG A 839 40.51 -3.35 -1.56
CA ARG A 839 41.53 -4.40 -1.77
C ARG A 839 41.51 -5.52 -0.70
N PRO A 840 41.28 -5.26 0.60
CA PRO A 840 41.16 -6.34 1.60
C PRO A 840 40.00 -7.30 1.31
N HIS A 841 38.90 -6.78 0.77
CA HIS A 841 37.69 -7.54 0.44
C HIS A 841 37.89 -8.33 -0.87
N VAL A 842 38.48 -7.72 -1.89
CA VAL A 842 38.92 -8.42 -3.12
C VAL A 842 39.92 -9.55 -2.81
N GLN A 843 40.81 -9.37 -1.83
CA GLN A 843 41.73 -10.41 -1.38
C GLN A 843 41.03 -11.53 -0.56
N ALA A 844 39.86 -11.27 0.03
CA ALA A 844 39.08 -12.23 0.81
C ALA A 844 38.00 -12.97 -0.01
N ASP A 845 37.57 -12.40 -1.14
CA ASP A 845 36.49 -12.92 -2.00
C ASP A 845 36.82 -14.31 -2.57
N PRO A 846 36.11 -15.38 -2.14
CA PRO A 846 36.37 -16.75 -2.59
C PRO A 846 35.90 -17.02 -4.04
N ARG A 847 35.26 -16.05 -4.71
CA ARG A 847 34.69 -16.17 -6.05
C ARG A 847 35.06 -15.00 -6.97
N PHE A 848 36.08 -14.21 -6.65
CA PHE A 848 36.55 -13.15 -7.53
C PHE A 848 36.95 -13.72 -8.91
N PHE A 849 36.62 -13.01 -9.99
CA PHE A 849 36.83 -13.50 -11.36
C PHE A 849 38.29 -13.45 -11.82
N PHE A 850 39.13 -12.67 -11.14
CA PHE A 850 40.50 -12.35 -11.55
C PHE A 850 41.49 -12.66 -10.44
N THR A 851 42.79 -12.55 -10.74
CA THR A 851 43.84 -12.59 -9.73
C THR A 851 43.98 -11.26 -8.99
N LEU A 852 44.50 -11.30 -7.76
CA LEU A 852 44.84 -10.08 -7.01
C LEU A 852 45.90 -9.24 -7.73
N ASP A 853 46.80 -9.88 -8.50
CA ASP A 853 47.76 -9.19 -9.37
C ASP A 853 47.06 -8.43 -10.53
N GLN A 854 45.97 -8.96 -11.11
CA GLN A 854 45.17 -8.25 -12.13
C GLN A 854 44.43 -7.05 -11.53
N PHE A 855 43.86 -7.20 -10.32
CA PHE A 855 43.30 -6.06 -9.58
C PHE A 855 44.38 -4.99 -9.30
N ASP A 856 45.50 -5.39 -8.71
CA ASP A 856 46.61 -4.47 -8.37
C ASP A 856 47.21 -3.82 -9.62
N ASN A 857 47.15 -4.44 -10.81
CA ASN A 857 47.64 -3.87 -12.07
C ASN A 857 46.60 -2.98 -12.78
N THR A 858 45.31 -3.27 -12.67
CA THR A 858 44.25 -2.46 -13.31
C THR A 858 43.83 -1.24 -12.49
N THR A 859 44.30 -1.11 -11.26
CA THR A 859 44.00 0.01 -10.34
C THR A 859 45.16 0.99 -10.12
N LYS A 860 46.31 0.81 -10.80
CA LYS A 860 47.48 1.70 -10.71
C LYS A 860 48.03 2.12 -12.06
N LYS A 861 48.78 3.22 -12.09
CA LYS A 861 49.57 3.65 -13.25
C LYS A 861 50.64 2.64 -13.60
N THR A 862 50.83 2.31 -14.87
CA THR A 862 51.87 1.37 -15.32
C THR A 862 53.09 2.11 -15.88
N ALA A 863 54.26 1.44 -15.87
CA ALA A 863 55.51 2.01 -16.35
C ALA A 863 55.52 2.36 -17.86
N ASN A 864 54.58 1.80 -18.64
CA ASN A 864 54.44 2.04 -20.07
C ASN A 864 53.27 2.98 -20.41
N GLY A 865 52.40 3.30 -19.44
CA GLY A 865 51.12 3.98 -19.67
C GLY A 865 50.12 3.15 -20.49
N LEU A 866 49.00 3.77 -20.87
CA LEU A 866 47.95 3.10 -21.65
C LEU A 866 48.49 2.64 -23.02
N GLN A 867 48.45 1.33 -23.26
CA GLN A 867 48.77 0.77 -24.58
C GLN A 867 47.53 0.84 -25.47
N VAL A 868 47.63 1.58 -26.57
CA VAL A 868 46.59 1.76 -27.59
C VAL A 868 46.98 1.00 -28.85
N GLY A 869 46.01 0.38 -29.52
CA GLY A 869 46.26 -0.42 -30.72
C GLY A 869 46.74 0.43 -31.90
N THR A 870 47.80 0.00 -32.57
CA THR A 870 48.18 0.56 -33.88
C THR A 870 47.28 -0.02 -34.99
N GLY A 871 45.97 0.25 -34.90
CA GLY A 871 44.98 -0.12 -35.91
C GLY A 871 44.95 -1.62 -36.24
N GLN A 872 44.71 -2.49 -35.25
CA GLN A 872 44.42 -3.89 -35.58
C GLN A 872 43.10 -3.97 -36.35
N GLN A 873 43.07 -4.78 -37.41
CA GLN A 873 41.84 -5.03 -38.16
C GLN A 873 40.77 -5.57 -37.21
N ASN A 874 39.56 -5.02 -37.30
CA ASN A 874 38.36 -5.59 -36.71
C ASN A 874 38.32 -7.10 -37.03
N PRO A 875 38.27 -8.01 -36.02
CA PRO A 875 38.21 -9.45 -36.25
C PRO A 875 37.04 -9.90 -37.13
N TRP A 876 36.02 -9.04 -37.27
CA TRP A 876 34.80 -9.25 -38.04
C TRP A 876 34.73 -8.43 -39.34
N GLY A 877 35.84 -7.85 -39.79
CA GLY A 877 36.06 -7.52 -41.20
C GLY A 877 35.36 -6.28 -41.78
N GLN A 878 34.76 -5.40 -40.97
CA GLN A 878 34.33 -4.09 -41.47
C GLN A 878 35.54 -3.20 -41.80
N GLN A 879 35.49 -2.50 -42.94
CA GLN A 879 36.52 -1.54 -43.35
C GLN A 879 36.29 -0.16 -42.71
N ASP A 880 37.39 0.50 -42.39
CA ASP A 880 37.46 1.87 -41.87
C ASP A 880 36.87 2.89 -42.88
N PRO A 881 35.85 3.68 -42.52
CA PRO A 881 35.29 4.73 -43.38
C PRO A 881 36.25 5.89 -43.69
N GLY A 882 37.38 6.02 -42.98
CA GLY A 882 38.28 7.17 -43.05
C GLY A 882 39.26 7.21 -44.25
N GLN A 883 39.36 6.15 -45.05
CA GLN A 883 40.33 6.06 -46.15
C GLN A 883 39.82 6.68 -47.46
N GLN A 884 40.69 7.44 -48.14
CA GLN A 884 40.32 8.30 -49.27
C GLN A 884 40.01 7.54 -50.58
N GLN A 885 39.32 8.25 -51.48
CA GLN A 885 39.01 7.81 -52.85
C GLN A 885 40.22 7.25 -53.60
N ASN A 886 40.00 6.18 -54.36
CA ASN A 886 40.88 5.80 -55.47
C ASN A 886 40.00 5.60 -56.73
N PRO A 887 40.27 6.26 -57.87
CA PRO A 887 39.47 6.09 -59.09
C PRO A 887 39.75 4.74 -59.78
N TRP A 888 39.01 4.48 -60.87
CA TRP A 888 38.96 3.24 -61.66
C TRP A 888 38.15 2.10 -61.01
N GLY A 889 36.83 2.14 -61.23
CA GLY A 889 35.94 1.05 -60.84
C GLY A 889 36.06 -0.19 -61.74
N GLN A 890 35.98 -1.37 -61.12
CA GLN A 890 35.59 -2.62 -61.77
C GLN A 890 34.57 -3.35 -60.88
N GLN A 891 33.69 -4.13 -61.52
CA GLN A 891 32.63 -4.88 -60.83
C GLN A 891 33.22 -6.10 -60.10
N ASN A 892 32.57 -6.51 -58.99
CA ASN A 892 32.80 -7.82 -58.40
C ASN A 892 31.48 -8.65 -58.52
N PRO A 893 31.47 -9.90 -59.04
CA PRO A 893 30.26 -10.43 -59.68
C PRO A 893 29.73 -11.73 -59.04
N TRP A 894 28.99 -11.61 -57.93
CA TRP A 894 28.17 -12.72 -57.40
C TRP A 894 26.77 -12.20 -57.04
N GLY A 895 25.74 -12.88 -57.54
CA GLY A 895 24.38 -12.36 -57.61
C GLY A 895 23.41 -12.87 -56.55
N GLN A 896 22.24 -12.23 -56.50
CA GLN A 896 21.10 -12.62 -55.67
C GLN A 896 20.59 -14.03 -56.01
N GLN A 897 20.33 -14.85 -54.99
CA GLN A 897 19.31 -15.90 -55.04
C GLN A 897 18.55 -15.91 -53.72
N GLY A 898 17.31 -15.40 -53.73
CA GLY A 898 16.40 -15.49 -52.60
C GLY A 898 15.74 -16.87 -52.54
N TRP A 899 15.36 -17.30 -51.33
CA TRP A 899 14.51 -18.47 -51.12
C TRP A 899 13.16 -18.04 -50.55
N ASN A 900 12.10 -18.49 -51.20
CA ASN A 900 10.72 -18.18 -50.86
C ASN A 900 10.13 -19.38 -50.11
N TRP A 901 9.29 -19.15 -49.10
CA TRP A 901 8.50 -20.21 -48.47
C TRP A 901 7.02 -19.80 -48.45
N GLN A 902 6.15 -20.77 -48.76
CA GLN A 902 4.72 -20.55 -48.89
C GLN A 902 4.00 -20.82 -47.55
N SER A 903 2.91 -20.09 -47.33
CA SER A 903 1.91 -20.35 -46.29
C SER A 903 0.88 -21.38 -46.74
N ASP A 904 0.41 -22.20 -45.80
CA ASP A 904 -0.87 -22.91 -45.88
C ASP A 904 -1.72 -22.56 -44.64
N GLU A 905 -3.05 -22.60 -44.76
CA GLU A 905 -4.03 -22.07 -43.79
C GLU A 905 -4.83 -23.19 -43.05
N ASN A 906 -5.82 -22.77 -42.22
CA ASN A 906 -6.90 -23.53 -41.51
C ASN A 906 -6.62 -23.96 -40.05
N SER A 907 -7.57 -23.99 -39.09
CA SER A 907 -8.94 -23.39 -38.98
C SER A 907 -9.59 -23.64 -37.59
N ASP A 908 -10.61 -22.85 -37.23
CA ASP A 908 -11.74 -23.11 -36.27
C ASP A 908 -11.56 -23.31 -34.73
N ASP A 909 -11.70 -22.19 -34.00
CA ASP A 909 -12.85 -21.77 -33.14
C ASP A 909 -13.50 -22.60 -31.98
N SER A 910 -13.79 -21.87 -30.89
CA SER A 910 -15.04 -21.87 -30.07
C SER A 910 -15.18 -22.50 -28.64
N VAL A 911 -15.94 -21.77 -27.80
CA VAL A 911 -16.72 -22.11 -26.56
C VAL A 911 -16.01 -22.15 -25.17
N VAL A 912 -16.76 -21.69 -24.14
CA VAL A 912 -16.40 -21.49 -22.71
C VAL A 912 -17.52 -22.06 -21.80
N THR A 913 -17.19 -22.59 -20.61
CA THR A 913 -18.08 -22.67 -19.41
C THR A 913 -17.26 -22.80 -18.11
N GLU A 914 -17.89 -22.62 -16.94
CA GLU A 914 -17.26 -22.27 -15.65
C GLU A 914 -17.32 -23.36 -14.55
N GLU A 915 -16.82 -22.98 -13.35
CA GLU A 915 -17.04 -23.55 -12.00
C GLU A 915 -16.45 -24.92 -11.60
N SER A 916 -15.47 -24.91 -10.69
CA SER A 916 -15.67 -25.20 -9.24
C SER A 916 -14.33 -25.29 -8.46
N TRP A 917 -14.36 -25.09 -7.14
CA TRP A 917 -13.16 -25.08 -6.27
C TRP A 917 -13.09 -26.32 -5.36
N ALA A 918 -11.89 -26.87 -5.17
CA ALA A 918 -11.54 -27.75 -4.04
C ALA A 918 -10.02 -27.78 -3.81
N PHE A 919 -9.58 -28.04 -2.57
CA PHE A 919 -8.18 -27.99 -2.14
C PHE A 919 -7.77 -29.34 -1.51
N GLU A 920 -6.77 -30.02 -2.08
CA GLU A 920 -5.85 -30.92 -1.36
C GLU A 920 -4.64 -31.28 -2.27
N GLY A 921 -3.52 -31.68 -1.66
CA GLY A 921 -2.19 -31.61 -2.31
C GLY A 921 -1.64 -32.93 -2.89
N GLY A 922 -0.77 -32.80 -3.89
CA GLY A 922 0.04 -33.90 -4.44
C GLY A 922 1.01 -33.44 -5.54
N PHE A 923 2.27 -33.87 -5.49
CA PHE A 923 3.28 -33.65 -6.54
C PHE A 923 3.17 -34.73 -7.63
N ASP A 924 2.96 -34.35 -8.89
CA ASP A 924 3.57 -35.03 -10.06
C ASP A 924 3.59 -34.09 -11.29
N TRP A 925 4.37 -34.44 -12.32
CA TRP A 925 4.60 -33.63 -13.54
C TRP A 925 3.72 -34.06 -14.72
N GLY A 926 2.96 -33.10 -15.28
CA GLY A 926 2.28 -33.23 -16.58
C GLY A 926 1.76 -31.88 -17.07
N GLY A 927 2.19 -31.42 -18.25
CA GLY A 927 1.91 -30.05 -18.75
C GLY A 927 0.70 -29.93 -19.67
N GLY A 928 0.08 -28.73 -19.73
CA GLY A 928 -1.19 -28.54 -20.47
C GLY A 928 -1.65 -27.13 -20.88
N GLY A 929 -0.94 -26.03 -20.57
CA GLY A 929 -1.08 -24.73 -21.29
C GLY A 929 -2.11 -23.68 -20.81
N ALA A 930 -1.59 -22.46 -20.55
CA ALA A 930 -2.26 -21.14 -20.52
C ALA A 930 -3.35 -20.89 -19.42
N GLN A 931 -3.65 -19.65 -18.97
CA GLN A 931 -3.20 -18.30 -19.40
C GLN A 931 -3.14 -17.33 -18.19
N TRP A 932 -2.63 -16.10 -18.39
CA TRP A 932 -2.74 -14.91 -17.53
C TRP A 932 -1.89 -14.84 -16.26
N GLY A 933 -0.57 -14.70 -16.47
CA GLY A 933 0.28 -13.85 -15.62
C GLY A 933 0.86 -12.72 -16.48
N GLY A 934 0.94 -11.49 -15.96
CA GLY A 934 1.50 -10.33 -16.67
C GLY A 934 3.02 -10.43 -16.81
N ASP A 935 3.48 -11.03 -17.91
CA ASP A 935 4.89 -11.40 -18.09
C ASP A 935 5.75 -10.22 -18.59
N PHE A 936 6.45 -9.55 -17.68
CA PHE A 936 7.54 -8.61 -18.01
C PHE A 936 8.86 -9.32 -18.38
N GLY A 937 8.75 -10.49 -19.02
CA GLY A 937 9.82 -11.29 -19.60
C GLY A 937 10.26 -10.80 -20.98
N GLY A 938 10.80 -9.57 -21.06
CA GLY A 938 11.47 -9.04 -22.26
C GLY A 938 12.81 -9.73 -22.56
N GLY A 939 12.82 -11.06 -22.55
CA GLY A 939 14.01 -11.91 -22.62
C GLY A 939 14.41 -12.34 -24.03
N PHE A 940 15.62 -12.88 -24.13
CA PHE A 940 16.26 -13.27 -25.39
C PHE A 940 15.71 -14.62 -25.94
N GLY A 941 14.40 -14.68 -26.21
CA GLY A 941 13.64 -15.89 -26.59
C GLY A 941 13.93 -16.48 -27.98
N GLY A 942 15.12 -16.25 -28.54
CA GLY A 942 15.58 -16.85 -29.80
C GLY A 942 16.38 -18.13 -29.55
N GLY A 943 15.88 -19.28 -29.99
CA GLY A 943 16.46 -20.59 -29.67
C GLY A 943 17.85 -20.84 -30.28
N TRP A 944 18.88 -20.83 -29.45
CA TRP A 944 20.25 -21.22 -29.84
C TRP A 944 20.39 -22.74 -29.91
N GLY A 945 20.04 -23.31 -31.08
CA GLY A 945 20.24 -24.74 -31.37
C GLY A 945 21.71 -25.15 -31.24
N GLY A 946 21.95 -26.30 -30.60
CA GLY A 946 23.28 -26.68 -30.10
C GLY A 946 24.36 -26.84 -31.18
N GLY A 947 25.33 -25.92 -31.19
CA GLY A 947 26.64 -26.05 -31.82
C GLY A 947 27.73 -25.73 -30.80
N GLY A 948 28.64 -26.67 -30.53
CA GLY A 948 29.53 -26.59 -29.38
C GLY A 948 30.67 -25.57 -29.52
N PHE A 949 30.62 -24.48 -28.76
CA PHE A 949 31.76 -23.61 -28.52
C PHE A 949 32.57 -24.12 -27.32
N GLY A 950 33.73 -24.71 -27.60
CA GLY A 950 34.66 -25.20 -26.57
C GLY A 950 35.31 -24.05 -25.78
N GLY A 951 35.79 -24.36 -24.57
CA GLY A 951 36.33 -23.37 -23.63
C GLY A 951 37.45 -22.49 -24.22
N GLY A 952 37.17 -21.20 -24.30
CA GLY A 952 38.01 -20.17 -24.91
C GLY A 952 37.21 -18.88 -25.03
N GLY A 953 36.91 -18.26 -23.90
CA GLY A 953 35.94 -17.15 -23.82
C GLY A 953 36.37 -15.92 -24.61
N MET A 954 35.40 -15.18 -25.14
CA MET A 954 35.60 -13.80 -25.62
C MET A 954 35.79 -12.88 -24.41
N MET A 955 36.97 -12.93 -23.80
CA MET A 955 37.34 -12.07 -22.70
C MET A 955 37.66 -10.68 -23.25
N TRP A 956 36.75 -9.73 -22.98
CA TRP A 956 37.00 -8.31 -23.22
C TRP A 956 38.22 -7.90 -22.38
N ASN A 957 39.28 -7.43 -23.04
CA ASN A 957 40.65 -7.37 -22.50
C ASN A 957 40.87 -6.38 -21.31
N SER A 958 39.77 -5.87 -20.75
CA SER A 958 39.60 -5.08 -19.52
C SER A 958 40.51 -5.46 -18.35
N GLU A 959 40.77 -6.75 -18.15
CA GLU A 959 41.66 -7.32 -17.12
C GLU A 959 43.14 -6.94 -17.27
N THR A 960 43.50 -6.29 -18.37
CA THR A 960 44.83 -5.70 -18.62
C THR A 960 44.79 -4.17 -18.73
N VAL A 961 43.60 -3.55 -18.69
CA VAL A 961 43.39 -2.11 -18.88
C VAL A 961 43.29 -1.40 -17.54
N SER A 962 44.36 -0.67 -17.17
CA SER A 962 44.36 0.19 -16.00
C SER A 962 43.43 1.39 -16.16
N VAL A 963 42.52 1.58 -15.20
CA VAL A 963 41.61 2.74 -15.17
C VAL A 963 42.39 4.04 -14.97
N VAL A 964 43.50 3.98 -14.22
CA VAL A 964 44.40 5.13 -13.97
C VAL A 964 45.12 5.55 -15.26
N ASP A 965 45.73 4.60 -15.96
CA ASP A 965 46.39 4.89 -17.25
C ASP A 965 45.38 5.37 -18.30
N PHE A 966 44.15 4.80 -18.30
CA PHE A 966 43.09 5.21 -19.22
C PHE A 966 42.64 6.65 -18.95
N LEU A 967 42.36 7.02 -17.70
CA LEU A 967 41.96 8.38 -17.33
C LEU A 967 43.06 9.40 -17.67
N ILE A 968 44.32 9.13 -17.27
CA ILE A 968 45.46 9.98 -17.64
C ILE A 968 45.51 10.20 -19.15
N LYS A 969 45.45 9.12 -19.94
CA LYS A 969 45.57 9.24 -21.39
C LYS A 969 44.37 9.91 -22.04
N ARG A 970 43.17 9.67 -21.53
CA ARG A 970 41.93 10.31 -21.99
C ARG A 970 41.96 11.80 -21.73
N PHE A 971 42.48 12.23 -20.58
CA PHE A 971 42.52 13.64 -20.21
C PHE A 971 43.54 14.41 -21.06
N GLU A 972 44.70 13.85 -21.40
CA GLU A 972 45.61 14.43 -22.42
C GLU A 972 44.88 14.73 -23.74
N ILE A 973 44.08 13.76 -24.21
CA ILE A 973 43.34 13.87 -25.48
C ILE A 973 42.26 14.94 -25.39
N ILE A 974 41.52 15.03 -24.28
CA ILE A 974 40.46 16.02 -24.11
C ILE A 974 41.02 17.44 -24.03
N HIS A 975 42.10 17.69 -23.27
CA HIS A 975 42.77 18.99 -23.23
C HIS A 975 43.23 19.43 -24.63
N SER A 976 43.89 18.53 -25.38
CA SER A 976 44.35 18.77 -26.75
C SER A 976 43.20 18.99 -27.75
N ALA A 977 42.06 18.31 -27.56
CA ALA A 977 40.89 18.49 -28.42
C ALA A 977 40.18 19.82 -28.18
N LEU A 978 40.02 20.24 -26.92
CA LEU A 978 39.19 21.37 -26.53
C LEU A 978 39.96 22.69 -26.30
N ASN A 979 41.30 22.65 -26.26
CA ASN A 979 42.21 23.79 -26.06
C ASN A 979 42.04 24.48 -24.68
N PHE A 980 42.28 23.73 -23.61
CA PHE A 980 42.37 24.25 -22.22
C PHE A 980 43.80 24.15 -21.69
#